data_AF-A0A812TE99-F1
#
_entry.id   AF-A0A812TE99-F1
#
_cell.length_a   1.000
_cell.length_b   1.000
_cell.length_c   1.000
_cell.angle_alpha   90.00
_cell.angle_beta   90.00
_cell.angle_gamma   90.00
#
_symmetry.space_group_name_H-M   'P 1'
#
loop_
_entity.id
_entity.type
_entity.pdbx_description
1 polymer ?
#
loop_
_entity_poly.entity_id
_entity_poly.type
_entity_poly.pdbx_seq_one_letter_code
_entity_poly.pdbx_strand_id
1 'polypeptide(L)'
;MFGELSADAAHLLECEDESCGMCLWLRNRSEWERRTCILESSVSYLKTGLNDAGDWELYCWVCRQADPQVKPFGVVHVNNLVRHSSCKKHQNALYEMGLTSENIDIAAPPASQFLLGQTRKPGHALTHGVEGVGGRRKISSMLGCMATAIVRQEQNFLRTAISISLHGDVRKLRCMFRYRATNHDMQTRSGLLVYTPMRSHSAADTLAAFTEGLNDFCTTSEGVDEPLLLHILSSVEILDADGASDAQLALELLRDSGMFPHVKCKLRDPTHAARRVISRPWAVIEEIKEAFSLVVSNSDSLTNVIQNSDVLGQVFGEFVQKAEGCPLLGTRVRNLSRRGHRFDSYQKPLTRFVMCISAFFETAVWITANRKLNHREHEIAADFLEWVNPSRLVLLGMCADAADESLLLVRHFDRETHDVAELQSATSQYLSRLRYLFVTGAVVRTAGFTELVLQWLRSPHGFMVRGRPKCIGGEHAVDDALIDSCLRPSEYPSYALLSAFQVFSLSRDGASQAADEETGEEACLTRLAQSLHLDAERLISQFLDHKAIALHEAHAKKLSSLDAWVSAVQRTSATQRAVRVRHPSECLRSLLIRYSCWTGTTTSGVDQLFSKASQFLTPSRNHMSPANEFAEVKVMSDFQHTDKDAVCDAARHVWAEWHFLQTRREAVAADSEQVSVEQVAQEAEELVAEDIVGKQAVVSEIEFQQSKQFKNRLLAFMDNALLESEISVDLLQMAQAYKDHMDKLSRDQARNEKRKFSLMSRGLPDLQGQPMWLEDADWQRFPSVADKRLVGDCMHARVFVLKNPAHPGEQNAWLLALMGGHSVDLQFVKTGGAKGVCFAYDPAIAVQRKLYISEDFRAQNPEVTLWVTLSVQSLHSKWRLLQSWDDFLSRRHQGMKCIALTTPESVALLGENARNVFSLETFFAFISQRVVTASRNFCKQ
;
A
#
# COMPACT_ATOMS: atom_id res chain seq x y z
N MET A 1 -28.40 88.28 -14.47
CA MET A 1 -28.91 86.96 -14.88
C MET A 1 -27.90 85.91 -14.43
N PHE A 2 -27.86 85.61 -13.13
CA PHE A 2 -27.24 84.39 -12.62
C PHE A 2 -28.40 83.41 -12.50
N GLY A 3 -28.48 82.43 -13.41
CA GLY A 3 -29.41 81.32 -13.22
C GLY A 3 -29.05 80.61 -11.93
N GLU A 4 -30.05 80.28 -11.12
CA GLU A 4 -29.87 79.49 -9.90
C GLU A 4 -28.98 78.28 -10.20
N LEU A 5 -27.81 78.22 -9.56
CA LEU A 5 -26.97 77.04 -9.60
C LEU A 5 -27.81 75.88 -9.06
N SER A 6 -27.89 74.78 -9.79
CA SER A 6 -28.58 73.57 -9.30
C SER A 6 -27.96 73.17 -7.95
N ALA A 7 -28.77 72.66 -7.02
CA ALA A 7 -28.32 72.22 -5.70
C ALA A 7 -27.07 71.32 -5.74
N ASP A 8 -26.94 70.48 -6.77
CA ASP A 8 -25.77 69.62 -7.03
C ASP A 8 -24.48 70.43 -7.30
N ALA A 9 -24.59 71.52 -8.06
CA ALA A 9 -23.47 72.40 -8.40
C ALA A 9 -23.06 73.28 -7.21
N ALA A 10 -24.04 73.70 -6.40
CA ALA A 10 -23.77 74.41 -5.15
C ALA A 10 -23.03 73.51 -4.15
N HIS A 11 -23.49 72.26 -3.97
CA HIS A 11 -22.84 71.30 -3.08
C HIS A 11 -21.39 71.00 -3.49
N LEU A 12 -21.10 70.83 -4.78
CA LEU A 12 -19.73 70.61 -5.26
C LEU A 12 -18.79 71.79 -5.01
N LEU A 13 -19.31 73.01 -4.91
CA LEU A 13 -18.52 74.22 -4.66
C LEU A 13 -18.33 74.50 -3.16
N GLU A 14 -19.30 74.10 -2.33
CA GLU A 14 -19.34 74.42 -0.89
C GLU A 14 -18.87 73.26 0.01
N CYS A 15 -18.86 72.02 -0.48
CA CYS A 15 -18.47 70.86 0.32
C CYS A 15 -16.94 70.75 0.44
N GLU A 16 -16.44 70.88 1.67
CA GLU A 16 -15.00 70.76 2.00
C GLU A 16 -14.57 69.31 2.34
N ASP A 17 -15.50 68.35 2.41
CA ASP A 17 -15.20 66.96 2.75
C ASP A 17 -14.76 66.14 1.52
N GLU A 18 -13.47 65.79 1.47
CA GLU A 18 -12.88 64.96 0.41
C GLU A 18 -13.46 63.53 0.34
N SER A 19 -14.10 63.06 1.41
CA SER A 19 -14.72 61.75 1.52
C SER A 19 -16.24 61.75 1.29
N CYS A 20 -16.82 62.91 0.96
CA CYS A 20 -18.25 63.05 0.75
C CYS A 20 -18.75 62.17 -0.41
N GLY A 21 -19.66 61.24 -0.10
CA GLY A 21 -20.26 60.32 -1.08
C GLY A 21 -21.04 61.04 -2.19
N MET A 22 -21.68 62.17 -1.88
CA MET A 22 -22.41 62.98 -2.85
C MET A 22 -21.46 63.66 -3.84
N CYS A 23 -20.36 64.25 -3.38
CA CYS A 23 -19.31 64.81 -4.24
C CYS A 23 -18.68 63.73 -5.14
N LEU A 24 -18.39 62.54 -4.59
CA LEU A 24 -17.84 61.42 -5.35
C LEU A 24 -18.80 60.96 -6.46
N TRP A 25 -20.10 60.83 -6.14
CA TRP A 25 -21.13 60.51 -7.13
C TRP A 25 -21.23 61.58 -8.21
N LEU A 26 -21.40 62.86 -7.84
CA LEU A 26 -21.61 63.95 -8.80
C LEU A 26 -20.43 64.12 -9.77
N ARG A 27 -19.19 63.95 -9.29
CA ARG A 27 -17.99 63.98 -10.15
C ARG A 27 -17.93 62.84 -11.16
N ASN A 28 -18.49 61.67 -10.83
CA ASN A 28 -18.40 60.46 -11.65
C ASN A 28 -19.75 60.01 -12.25
N ARG A 29 -20.81 60.82 -12.09
CA ARG A 29 -22.21 60.44 -12.36
C ARG A 29 -22.40 59.84 -13.75
N SER A 30 -21.89 60.52 -14.78
CA SER A 30 -22.01 60.08 -16.17
C SER A 30 -21.29 58.76 -16.45
N GLU A 31 -20.14 58.52 -15.82
CA GLU A 31 -19.45 57.24 -15.93
C GLU A 31 -20.20 56.13 -15.20
N TRP A 32 -20.63 56.39 -13.97
CA TRP A 32 -21.27 55.37 -13.15
C TRP A 32 -22.62 54.98 -13.73
N GLU A 33 -23.48 55.94 -14.10
CA GLU A 33 -24.76 55.68 -14.74
C GLU A 33 -24.60 54.82 -16.00
N ARG A 34 -23.60 55.11 -16.84
CA ARG A 34 -23.28 54.32 -18.04
C ARG A 34 -22.83 52.89 -17.74
N ARG A 35 -22.08 52.69 -16.64
CA ARG A 35 -21.57 51.37 -16.24
C ARG A 35 -22.59 50.54 -15.45
N THR A 36 -23.64 51.16 -14.96
CA THR A 36 -24.71 50.52 -14.19
C THR A 36 -26.06 50.57 -14.91
N CYS A 37 -26.05 50.63 -16.25
CA CYS A 37 -27.25 50.45 -17.05
C CYS A 37 -27.79 49.02 -16.90
N ILE A 38 -29.11 48.91 -16.82
CA ILE A 38 -29.80 47.61 -16.95
C ILE A 38 -29.58 47.11 -18.38
N LEU A 39 -29.36 45.80 -18.57
CA LEU A 39 -29.13 45.22 -19.89
C LEU A 39 -30.22 45.67 -20.88
N GLU A 40 -29.81 46.11 -22.07
CA GLU A 40 -30.72 46.58 -23.15
C GLU A 40 -31.51 47.86 -22.84
N SER A 41 -31.21 48.54 -21.72
CA SER A 41 -31.81 49.81 -21.33
C SER A 41 -30.76 50.93 -21.22
N SER A 42 -31.16 52.17 -21.52
CA SER A 42 -30.35 53.35 -21.24
C SER A 42 -30.49 53.82 -19.77
N VAL A 43 -31.25 53.09 -18.95
CA VAL A 43 -31.57 53.48 -17.57
C VAL A 43 -30.62 52.79 -16.60
N SER A 44 -29.95 53.60 -15.77
CA SER A 44 -29.12 53.11 -14.67
C SER A 44 -29.99 52.55 -13.53
N TYR A 45 -29.54 51.47 -12.88
CA TYR A 45 -30.19 50.99 -11.65
C TYR A 45 -29.84 51.83 -10.41
N LEU A 46 -28.96 52.83 -10.53
CA LEU A 46 -28.59 53.73 -9.44
C LEU A 46 -29.53 54.94 -9.37
N LYS A 47 -29.97 55.26 -8.15
CA LYS A 47 -30.68 56.52 -7.84
C LYS A 47 -30.10 57.12 -6.56
N THR A 48 -30.22 58.44 -6.47
CA THR A 48 -29.93 59.20 -5.26
C THR A 48 -31.23 59.63 -4.59
N GLY A 49 -31.22 59.73 -3.27
CA GLY A 49 -32.36 60.24 -2.49
C GLY A 49 -31.91 60.75 -1.13
N LEU A 50 -32.85 61.26 -0.36
CA LEU A 50 -32.65 61.53 1.06
C LEU A 50 -33.28 60.39 1.85
N ASN A 51 -32.58 59.88 2.86
CA ASN A 51 -33.15 58.92 3.81
C ASN A 51 -34.12 59.63 4.78
N ASP A 52 -34.76 58.86 5.67
CA ASP A 52 -35.71 59.41 6.67
C ASP A 52 -35.07 60.40 7.66
N ALA A 53 -33.74 60.38 7.81
CA ALA A 53 -32.97 61.34 8.62
C ALA A 53 -32.61 62.62 7.85
N GLY A 54 -32.94 62.70 6.55
CA GLY A 54 -32.59 63.82 5.69
C GLY A 54 -31.18 63.75 5.09
N ASP A 55 -30.45 62.65 5.28
CA ASP A 55 -29.10 62.47 4.73
C ASP A 55 -29.15 61.94 3.29
N TRP A 56 -28.21 62.39 2.47
CA TRP A 56 -28.06 61.92 1.10
C TRP A 56 -27.59 60.46 1.04
N GLU A 57 -28.20 59.66 0.17
CA GLU A 57 -27.82 58.28 -0.08
C GLU A 57 -27.89 57.90 -1.57
N LEU A 58 -27.00 56.99 -1.97
CA LEU A 58 -26.99 56.33 -3.28
C LEU A 58 -27.48 54.90 -3.11
N TYR A 59 -28.47 54.46 -3.88
CA TYR A 59 -29.03 53.11 -3.74
C TYR A 59 -29.41 52.49 -5.09
N CYS A 60 -29.60 51.18 -5.10
CA CYS A 60 -30.15 50.47 -6.25
C CYS A 60 -31.68 50.50 -6.19
N TRP A 61 -32.33 51.21 -7.11
CA TRP A 61 -33.79 51.35 -7.06
C TRP A 61 -34.52 50.05 -7.39
N VAL A 62 -33.93 49.20 -8.22
CA VAL A 62 -34.45 47.86 -8.54
C VAL A 62 -34.51 47.00 -7.27
N CYS A 63 -33.40 46.90 -6.54
CA CYS A 63 -33.35 46.12 -5.30
C CYS A 63 -34.24 46.72 -4.20
N ARG A 64 -34.28 48.05 -4.08
CA ARG A 64 -35.12 48.71 -3.07
C ARG A 64 -36.61 48.57 -3.35
N GLN A 65 -37.00 48.47 -4.62
CA GLN A 65 -38.39 48.21 -5.00
C GLN A 65 -38.81 46.77 -4.70
N ALA A 66 -37.91 45.80 -4.83
CA ALA A 66 -38.16 44.41 -4.45
C ALA A 66 -38.12 44.19 -2.91
N ASP A 67 -37.24 44.90 -2.21
CA ASP A 67 -37.09 44.84 -0.75
C ASP A 67 -36.79 46.26 -0.20
N PRO A 68 -37.76 46.92 0.44
CA PRO A 68 -37.58 48.27 0.99
C PRO A 68 -36.47 48.38 2.05
N GLN A 69 -36.05 47.27 2.68
CA GLN A 69 -35.00 47.26 3.70
C GLN A 69 -33.58 47.20 3.13
N VAL A 70 -33.42 47.18 1.80
CA VAL A 70 -32.10 47.17 1.17
C VAL A 70 -31.31 48.43 1.54
N LYS A 71 -30.17 48.21 2.20
CA LYS A 71 -29.27 49.29 2.63
C LYS A 71 -28.72 50.07 1.42
N PRO A 72 -28.59 51.39 1.52
CA PRO A 72 -27.92 52.20 0.50
C PRO A 72 -26.45 51.79 0.38
N PHE A 73 -25.88 52.14 -0.77
CA PHE A 73 -24.44 52.05 -0.99
C PHE A 73 -23.73 53.15 -0.17
N GLY A 74 -22.73 52.77 0.63
CA GLY A 74 -21.85 53.73 1.31
C GLY A 74 -20.88 54.43 0.35
N VAL A 75 -19.73 54.92 0.84
CA VAL A 75 -18.64 55.38 -0.05
C VAL A 75 -18.08 54.16 -0.80
N VAL A 76 -18.46 53.98 -2.07
CA VAL A 76 -18.10 52.79 -2.86
C VAL A 76 -17.39 53.14 -4.16
N HIS A 77 -16.48 52.23 -4.56
CA HIS A 77 -15.85 52.22 -5.86
C HIS A 77 -16.82 51.66 -6.92
N VAL A 78 -16.82 52.19 -8.15
CA VAL A 78 -17.72 51.77 -9.25
C VAL A 78 -17.69 50.26 -9.53
N ASN A 79 -16.56 49.61 -9.31
CA ASN A 79 -16.44 48.15 -9.46
C ASN A 79 -17.33 47.37 -8.47
N ASN A 80 -17.60 47.91 -7.28
CA ASN A 80 -18.54 47.30 -6.33
C ASN A 80 -19.98 47.44 -6.82
N LEU A 81 -20.31 48.57 -7.44
CA LEU A 81 -21.61 48.80 -8.07
C LEU A 81 -21.81 47.86 -9.26
N VAL A 82 -20.80 47.69 -10.12
CA VAL A 82 -20.84 46.72 -11.24
C VAL A 82 -20.94 45.28 -10.74
N ARG A 83 -20.26 44.91 -9.65
CA ARG A 83 -20.44 43.59 -9.02
C ARG A 83 -21.85 43.39 -8.48
N HIS A 84 -22.49 44.44 -7.97
CA HIS A 84 -23.86 44.37 -7.49
C HIS A 84 -24.86 43.98 -8.59
N SER A 85 -24.70 44.46 -9.83
CA SER A 85 -25.61 44.04 -10.92
C SER A 85 -25.55 42.54 -11.16
N SER A 86 -24.39 41.90 -10.99
CA SER A 86 -24.23 40.44 -11.08
C SER A 86 -24.72 39.66 -9.86
N CYS A 87 -25.19 40.32 -8.79
CA CYS A 87 -25.63 39.63 -7.58
C CYS A 87 -27.03 39.02 -7.74
N LYS A 88 -27.25 37.86 -7.10
CA LYS A 88 -28.49 37.07 -7.20
C LYS A 88 -29.74 37.88 -6.83
N LYS A 89 -29.68 38.66 -5.75
CA LYS A 89 -30.81 39.50 -5.32
C LYS A 89 -31.21 40.53 -6.39
N HIS A 90 -30.23 41.13 -7.04
CA HIS A 90 -30.47 42.12 -8.10
C HIS A 90 -31.06 41.47 -9.35
N GLN A 91 -30.53 40.33 -9.78
CA GLN A 91 -31.02 39.61 -10.95
C GLN A 91 -32.45 39.07 -10.75
N ASN A 92 -32.78 38.60 -9.55
CA ASN A 92 -34.14 38.18 -9.21
C ASN A 92 -35.12 39.37 -9.22
N ALA A 93 -34.72 40.52 -8.64
CA ALA A 93 -35.53 41.73 -8.66
C ALA A 93 -35.77 42.24 -10.10
N LEU A 94 -34.75 42.16 -10.97
CA LEU A 94 -34.92 42.47 -12.40
C LEU A 94 -35.93 41.54 -13.07
N TYR A 95 -35.87 40.23 -12.80
CA TYR A 95 -36.79 39.24 -13.35
C TYR A 95 -38.23 39.45 -12.86
N GLU A 96 -38.42 39.65 -11.55
CA GLU A 96 -39.74 39.92 -10.94
C GLU A 96 -40.38 41.19 -11.50
N MET A 97 -39.57 42.19 -11.84
CA MET A 97 -40.01 43.44 -12.47
C MET A 97 -40.18 43.33 -13.99
N GLY A 98 -39.94 42.15 -14.58
CA GLY A 98 -40.04 41.92 -16.03
C GLY A 98 -38.97 42.63 -16.86
N LEU A 99 -37.87 43.06 -16.23
CA LEU A 99 -36.76 43.77 -16.86
C LEU A 99 -35.69 42.82 -17.42
N THR A 100 -35.76 41.53 -17.10
CA THR A 100 -34.95 40.46 -17.71
C THR A 100 -35.83 39.24 -18.00
N SER A 101 -35.51 38.50 -19.07
CA SER A 101 -36.24 37.29 -19.49
C SER A 101 -35.74 36.00 -18.84
N GLU A 102 -34.55 36.01 -18.25
CA GLU A 102 -33.89 34.83 -17.68
C GLU A 102 -33.96 34.83 -16.15
N ASN A 103 -34.68 33.86 -15.57
CA ASN A 103 -34.53 33.51 -14.16
C ASN A 103 -33.33 32.57 -14.02
N ILE A 104 -32.23 33.08 -13.47
CA ILE A 104 -30.93 32.40 -13.35
C ILE A 104 -31.02 31.07 -12.55
N ASP A 105 -32.07 30.86 -11.76
CA ASP A 105 -32.18 29.77 -10.78
C ASP A 105 -33.05 28.57 -11.19
N ILE A 106 -33.80 28.63 -12.30
CA ILE A 106 -34.81 27.59 -12.62
C ILE A 106 -34.37 26.65 -13.75
N ALA A 107 -33.48 27.07 -14.64
CA ALA A 107 -33.03 26.23 -15.76
C ALA A 107 -32.04 25.15 -15.30
N ALA A 108 -32.37 23.87 -15.53
CA ALA A 108 -31.47 22.75 -15.25
C ALA A 108 -30.12 22.93 -15.99
N PRO A 109 -28.97 22.66 -15.34
CA PRO A 109 -27.66 22.77 -15.98
C PRO A 109 -27.60 21.97 -17.29
N PRO A 110 -26.93 22.44 -18.35
CA PRO A 110 -26.77 21.67 -19.58
C PRO A 110 -25.94 20.40 -19.33
N ALA A 111 -26.15 19.34 -20.13
CA ALA A 111 -25.46 18.05 -19.99
C ALA A 111 -23.93 18.19 -19.97
N SER A 112 -23.38 19.13 -20.76
CA SER A 112 -21.95 19.47 -20.77
C SER A 112 -21.42 19.93 -19.41
N GLN A 113 -22.22 20.65 -18.61
CA GLN A 113 -21.84 21.09 -17.27
C GLN A 113 -21.81 19.92 -16.27
N PHE A 114 -22.68 18.92 -16.42
CA PHE A 114 -22.63 17.69 -15.62
C PHE A 114 -21.35 16.89 -15.90
N LEU A 115 -20.92 16.80 -17.16
CA LEU A 115 -19.66 16.16 -17.55
C LEU A 115 -18.43 16.91 -16.99
N LEU A 116 -18.42 18.25 -17.06
CA LEU A 116 -17.36 19.10 -16.48
C LEU A 116 -17.29 19.01 -14.95
N GLY A 117 -18.44 18.82 -14.30
CA GLY A 117 -18.52 18.57 -12.86
C GLY A 117 -17.77 17.30 -12.41
N GLN A 118 -17.49 16.38 -13.33
CA GLN A 118 -16.88 15.06 -13.08
C GLN A 118 -15.37 15.00 -13.36
N THR A 119 -14.78 15.92 -14.14
CA THR A 119 -13.35 15.91 -14.56
C THR A 119 -12.36 16.29 -13.45
N ARG A 120 -12.66 15.95 -12.19
CA ARG A 120 -11.89 16.39 -11.02
C ARG A 120 -10.64 15.54 -10.82
N LYS A 121 -9.53 16.21 -10.48
CA LYS A 121 -8.31 15.54 -10.04
C LYS A 121 -8.53 14.95 -8.62
N PRO A 122 -7.97 13.77 -8.31
CA PRO A 122 -7.99 13.19 -6.97
C PRO A 122 -7.47 14.20 -5.93
N GLY A 123 -8.14 14.29 -4.77
CA GLY A 123 -7.71 15.13 -3.64
C GLY A 123 -8.12 16.62 -3.68
N HIS A 124 -8.76 17.11 -4.75
CA HIS A 124 -9.30 18.48 -4.75
C HIS A 124 -10.62 18.56 -3.97
N ALA A 125 -10.64 19.36 -2.90
CA ALA A 125 -11.84 19.59 -2.11
C ALA A 125 -12.91 20.35 -2.91
N LEU A 126 -14.19 20.06 -2.62
CA LEU A 126 -15.38 20.80 -3.09
C LEU A 126 -15.42 22.27 -2.62
N THR A 127 -14.37 22.78 -1.96
CA THR A 127 -14.30 24.15 -1.45
C THR A 127 -14.27 25.18 -2.58
N HIS A 128 -13.69 24.82 -3.73
CA HIS A 128 -13.70 25.66 -4.92
C HIS A 128 -14.78 25.15 -5.87
N GLY A 129 -15.65 26.05 -6.32
CA GLY A 129 -16.57 25.76 -7.42
C GLY A 129 -15.82 25.32 -8.68
N VAL A 130 -16.54 24.78 -9.66
CA VAL A 130 -15.96 24.53 -10.98
C VAL A 130 -16.15 25.79 -11.82
N GLU A 131 -15.04 26.33 -12.33
CA GLU A 131 -15.05 27.51 -13.20
C GLU A 131 -15.98 27.26 -14.42
N GLY A 132 -16.86 28.21 -14.72
CA GLY A 132 -17.86 28.08 -15.77
C GLY A 132 -19.08 27.19 -15.44
N VAL A 133 -19.12 26.54 -14.28
CA VAL A 133 -20.27 25.70 -13.85
C VAL A 133 -20.97 26.27 -12.63
N GLY A 134 -20.22 26.56 -11.56
CA GLY A 134 -20.75 27.20 -10.35
C GLY A 134 -20.08 26.78 -9.04
N GLY A 135 -20.53 27.38 -7.94
CA GLY A 135 -19.99 27.16 -6.59
C GLY A 135 -20.31 25.80 -5.97
N ARG A 136 -19.71 25.51 -4.81
CA ARG A 136 -19.82 24.24 -4.05
C ARG A 136 -21.24 23.67 -3.99
N ARG A 137 -22.23 24.47 -3.59
CA ARG A 137 -23.61 24.02 -3.40
C ARG A 137 -24.22 23.49 -4.70
N LYS A 138 -24.10 24.25 -5.79
CA LYS A 138 -24.59 23.83 -7.12
C LYS A 138 -23.94 22.52 -7.56
N ILE A 139 -22.63 22.41 -7.37
CA ILE A 139 -21.87 21.22 -7.73
C ILE A 139 -22.27 19.98 -6.91
N SER A 140 -22.50 20.13 -5.61
CA SER A 140 -23.02 19.05 -4.76
C SER A 140 -24.43 18.61 -5.20
N SER A 141 -25.32 19.57 -5.49
CA SER A 141 -26.65 19.26 -6.01
C SER A 141 -26.59 18.53 -7.35
N MET A 142 -25.68 18.93 -8.24
CA MET A 142 -25.50 18.28 -9.55
C MET A 142 -25.04 16.83 -9.40
N LEU A 143 -24.09 16.57 -8.48
CA LEU A 143 -23.65 15.21 -8.15
C LEU A 143 -24.78 14.36 -7.56
N GLY A 144 -25.60 14.95 -6.67
CA GLY A 144 -26.80 14.27 -6.15
C GLY A 144 -27.78 13.89 -7.25
N CYS A 145 -28.00 14.77 -8.23
CA CYS A 145 -28.85 14.48 -9.38
C CYS A 145 -28.29 13.35 -10.25
N MET A 146 -26.97 13.35 -10.51
CA MET A 146 -26.31 12.27 -11.25
C MET A 146 -26.40 10.93 -10.53
N ALA A 147 -26.11 10.91 -9.23
CA ALA A 147 -26.21 9.70 -8.42
C ALA A 147 -27.64 9.13 -8.45
N THR A 148 -28.64 10.00 -8.27
CA THR A 148 -30.06 9.60 -8.33
C THR A 148 -30.45 9.09 -9.72
N ALA A 149 -29.98 9.72 -10.79
CA ALA A 149 -30.22 9.26 -12.16
C ALA A 149 -29.63 7.86 -12.40
N ILE A 150 -28.40 7.61 -11.94
CA ILE A 150 -27.79 6.28 -12.00
C ILE A 150 -28.61 5.27 -11.17
N VAL A 151 -28.97 5.62 -9.93
CA VAL A 151 -29.81 4.76 -9.07
C VAL A 151 -31.11 4.39 -9.77
N ARG A 152 -31.84 5.34 -10.38
CA ARG A 152 -33.08 5.05 -11.11
C ARG A 152 -32.88 4.09 -12.28
N GLN A 153 -31.81 4.27 -13.06
CA GLN A 153 -31.49 3.35 -14.16
C GLN A 153 -31.19 1.93 -13.67
N GLU A 154 -30.56 1.82 -12.50
CA GLU A 154 -30.23 0.55 -11.88
C GLU A 154 -31.43 -0.11 -11.21
N GLN A 155 -32.27 0.65 -10.49
CA GLN A 155 -33.55 0.20 -9.96
C GLN A 155 -34.38 -0.44 -11.08
N ASN A 156 -34.51 0.23 -12.22
CA ASN A 156 -35.25 -0.29 -13.39
C ASN A 156 -34.66 -1.60 -13.92
N PHE A 157 -33.34 -1.73 -13.95
CA PHE A 157 -32.70 -2.98 -14.36
C PHE A 157 -32.94 -4.09 -13.34
N LEU A 158 -32.76 -3.80 -12.05
CA LEU A 158 -32.93 -4.73 -10.95
C LEU A 158 -34.36 -5.27 -10.83
N ARG A 159 -35.39 -4.51 -11.23
CA ARG A 159 -36.78 -5.01 -11.35
C ARG A 159 -36.94 -6.20 -12.29
N THR A 160 -36.02 -6.35 -13.25
CA THR A 160 -36.05 -7.42 -14.25
C THR A 160 -34.99 -8.50 -14.00
N ALA A 161 -34.20 -8.33 -12.94
CA ALA A 161 -33.11 -9.24 -12.62
C ALA A 161 -33.66 -10.56 -12.08
N ILE A 162 -33.18 -11.67 -12.64
CA ILE A 162 -33.56 -13.01 -12.17
C ILE A 162 -32.59 -13.51 -11.10
N SER A 163 -31.30 -13.22 -11.31
CA SER A 163 -30.22 -13.65 -10.42
C SER A 163 -29.41 -12.42 -10.05
N ILE A 164 -29.15 -12.28 -8.75
CA ILE A 164 -28.34 -11.23 -8.16
C ILE A 164 -27.25 -11.87 -7.29
N SER A 165 -26.03 -11.39 -7.44
CA SER A 165 -24.89 -11.69 -6.57
C SER A 165 -24.49 -10.43 -5.82
N LEU A 166 -24.33 -10.52 -4.50
CA LEU A 166 -23.91 -9.41 -3.66
C LEU A 166 -22.48 -9.64 -3.17
N HIS A 167 -21.66 -8.60 -3.26
CA HIS A 167 -20.28 -8.59 -2.79
C HIS A 167 -20.15 -7.52 -1.71
N GLY A 168 -19.81 -7.91 -0.49
CA GLY A 168 -19.80 -7.02 0.67
C GLY A 168 -18.47 -6.97 1.42
N ASP A 169 -18.15 -5.80 1.98
CA ASP A 169 -17.05 -5.62 2.93
C ASP A 169 -17.32 -4.43 3.87
N VAL A 170 -16.65 -4.42 5.03
CA VAL A 170 -16.74 -3.37 6.05
C VAL A 170 -15.37 -2.77 6.31
N ARG A 171 -15.24 -1.44 6.17
CA ARG A 171 -13.97 -0.75 6.39
C ARG A 171 -14.18 0.60 7.07
N LYS A 172 -13.45 0.85 8.16
CA LYS A 172 -13.51 2.12 8.92
C LYS A 172 -14.95 2.56 9.25
N LEU A 173 -15.77 1.65 9.78
CA LEU A 173 -17.18 1.89 10.10
C LEU A 173 -18.01 2.38 8.90
N ARG A 174 -17.71 1.82 7.71
CA ARG A 174 -18.50 1.96 6.50
C ARG A 174 -18.81 0.58 5.97
N CYS A 175 -20.08 0.32 5.73
CA CYS A 175 -20.61 -0.87 5.10
C CYS A 175 -20.70 -0.61 3.59
N MET A 176 -20.11 -1.47 2.75
CA MET A 176 -20.24 -1.35 1.30
C MET A 176 -20.70 -2.66 0.69
N PHE A 177 -21.74 -2.61 -0.13
CA PHE A 177 -22.15 -3.73 -0.96
C PHE A 177 -22.24 -3.32 -2.43
N ARG A 178 -21.61 -4.11 -3.28
CA ARG A 178 -21.79 -4.07 -4.74
C ARG A 178 -22.68 -5.22 -5.16
N TYR A 179 -23.33 -5.08 -6.31
CA TYR A 179 -24.09 -6.15 -6.91
C TYR A 179 -23.57 -6.48 -8.31
N ARG A 180 -23.86 -7.70 -8.75
CA ARG A 180 -23.91 -8.12 -10.14
C ARG A 180 -25.24 -8.80 -10.36
N ALA A 181 -25.94 -8.45 -11.43
CA ALA A 181 -27.28 -8.95 -11.70
C ALA A 181 -27.47 -9.25 -13.18
N THR A 182 -28.24 -10.29 -13.49
CA THR A 182 -28.59 -10.66 -14.86
C THR A 182 -30.09 -10.80 -15.03
N ASN A 183 -30.65 -10.22 -16.11
CA ASN A 183 -32.08 -10.23 -16.40
C ASN A 183 -32.48 -11.39 -17.35
N HIS A 184 -33.77 -11.44 -17.70
CA HIS A 184 -34.31 -12.42 -18.66
C HIS A 184 -33.60 -12.42 -20.01
N ASP A 185 -33.12 -11.27 -20.47
CA ASP A 185 -32.46 -11.12 -21.77
C ASP A 185 -30.97 -11.51 -21.75
N MET A 186 -30.49 -12.06 -20.61
CA MET A 186 -29.09 -12.38 -20.35
C MET A 186 -28.18 -11.14 -20.41
N GLN A 187 -28.74 -9.95 -20.21
CA GLN A 187 -27.97 -8.73 -20.01
C GLN A 187 -27.50 -8.69 -18.56
N THR A 188 -26.23 -8.37 -18.37
CA THR A 188 -25.62 -8.29 -17.04
C THR A 188 -25.27 -6.84 -16.70
N ARG A 189 -25.50 -6.43 -15.47
CA ARG A 189 -25.02 -5.17 -14.91
C ARG A 189 -24.40 -5.37 -13.55
N SER A 190 -23.47 -4.49 -13.21
CA SER A 190 -22.85 -4.40 -11.91
C SER A 190 -22.83 -2.94 -11.44
N GLY A 191 -22.95 -2.73 -10.13
CA GLY A 191 -22.98 -1.38 -9.57
C GLY A 191 -22.86 -1.37 -8.05
N LEU A 192 -22.76 -0.18 -7.48
CA LEU A 192 -22.78 0.04 -6.03
C LEU A 192 -24.23 -0.01 -5.52
N LEU A 193 -24.55 -0.94 -4.61
CA LEU A 193 -25.87 -1.04 -4.00
C LEU A 193 -25.96 -0.22 -2.70
N VAL A 194 -25.00 -0.43 -1.80
CA VAL A 194 -24.99 0.14 -0.45
C VAL A 194 -23.64 0.77 -0.15
N TYR A 195 -23.65 1.96 0.45
CA TYR A 195 -22.50 2.57 1.10
C TYR A 195 -22.97 3.41 2.30
N THR A 196 -22.95 2.82 3.50
CA THR A 196 -23.63 3.37 4.68
C THR A 196 -22.70 3.42 5.90
N PRO A 197 -22.70 4.50 6.69
CA PRO A 197 -21.97 4.56 7.96
C PRO A 197 -22.48 3.54 8.98
N MET A 198 -21.59 3.04 9.82
CA MET A 198 -21.88 2.06 10.87
C MET A 198 -21.54 2.62 12.25
N ARG A 199 -22.23 2.12 13.29
CA ARG A 199 -21.97 2.51 14.68
C ARG A 199 -20.77 1.76 15.27
N SER A 200 -20.62 0.48 14.95
CA SER A 200 -19.50 -0.36 15.38
C SER A 200 -19.14 -1.38 14.29
N HIS A 201 -18.14 -2.23 14.53
CA HIS A 201 -17.78 -3.36 13.67
C HIS A 201 -18.63 -4.63 13.94
N SER A 202 -19.69 -4.52 14.74
CA SER A 202 -20.53 -5.68 15.05
C SER A 202 -21.31 -6.15 13.81
N ALA A 203 -21.50 -7.46 13.70
CA ALA A 203 -22.24 -8.05 12.60
C ALA A 203 -23.73 -7.60 12.59
N ALA A 204 -24.30 -7.26 13.75
CA ALA A 204 -25.64 -6.68 13.87
C ALA A 204 -25.71 -5.26 13.30
N ASP A 205 -24.70 -4.43 13.55
CA ASP A 205 -24.61 -3.10 12.95
C ASP A 205 -24.36 -3.17 11.44
N THR A 206 -23.65 -4.20 10.94
CA THR A 206 -23.51 -4.44 9.50
C THR A 206 -24.87 -4.73 8.85
N LEU A 207 -25.68 -5.58 9.48
CA LEU A 207 -27.03 -5.91 9.02
C LEU A 207 -27.93 -4.67 9.01
N ALA A 208 -27.90 -3.86 10.09
CA ALA A 208 -28.67 -2.63 10.17
C ALA A 208 -28.25 -1.63 9.08
N ALA A 209 -26.95 -1.40 8.91
CA ALA A 209 -26.42 -0.50 7.88
C ALA A 209 -26.70 -0.98 6.45
N PHE A 210 -26.66 -2.30 6.20
CA PHE A 210 -27.07 -2.87 4.92
C PHE A 210 -28.55 -2.63 4.65
N THR A 211 -29.41 -2.87 5.64
CA THR A 211 -30.86 -2.69 5.53
C THR A 211 -31.22 -1.23 5.29
N GLU A 212 -30.62 -0.30 6.04
CA GLU A 212 -30.77 1.14 5.85
C GLU A 212 -30.34 1.55 4.44
N GLY A 213 -29.14 1.16 4.01
CA GLY A 213 -28.64 1.49 2.67
C GLY A 213 -29.47 0.89 1.54
N LEU A 214 -30.03 -0.31 1.73
CA LEU A 214 -30.90 -0.92 0.72
C LEU A 214 -32.28 -0.22 0.65
N ASN A 215 -32.83 0.20 1.78
CA ASN A 215 -34.04 1.03 1.81
C ASN A 215 -33.80 2.37 1.13
N ASP A 216 -32.68 3.04 1.41
CA ASP A 216 -32.28 4.29 0.75
C ASP A 216 -32.16 4.07 -0.77
N PHE A 217 -31.51 2.97 -1.19
CA PHE A 217 -31.40 2.62 -2.61
C PHE A 217 -32.77 2.39 -3.25
N CYS A 218 -33.74 1.82 -2.54
CA CYS A 218 -35.10 1.58 -3.05
C CYS A 218 -36.04 2.79 -2.87
N THR A 219 -35.57 3.90 -2.31
CA THR A 219 -36.40 5.08 -2.08
C THR A 219 -36.57 5.90 -3.36
N THR A 220 -37.81 6.34 -3.59
CA THR A 220 -38.22 7.23 -4.68
C THR A 220 -38.83 8.51 -4.11
N SER A 221 -39.30 9.42 -4.96
CA SER A 221 -40.04 10.62 -4.52
C SER A 221 -41.33 10.30 -3.77
N GLU A 222 -41.86 9.08 -3.92
CA GLU A 222 -43.11 8.62 -3.31
C GLU A 222 -42.89 7.80 -2.03
N GLY A 223 -41.63 7.56 -1.65
CA GLY A 223 -41.24 6.70 -0.52
C GLY A 223 -40.46 5.46 -0.97
N VAL A 224 -40.32 4.49 -0.06
CA VAL A 224 -39.62 3.22 -0.34
C VAL A 224 -40.44 2.38 -1.31
N ASP A 225 -39.83 1.96 -2.42
CA ASP A 225 -40.42 1.02 -3.38
C ASP A 225 -40.34 -0.40 -2.82
N GLU A 226 -41.33 -0.77 -2.01
CA GLU A 226 -41.43 -2.10 -1.40
C GLU A 226 -41.41 -3.25 -2.42
N PRO A 227 -42.10 -3.18 -3.58
CA PRO A 227 -42.02 -4.22 -4.60
C PRO A 227 -40.60 -4.46 -5.11
N LEU A 228 -39.83 -3.39 -5.38
CA LEU A 228 -38.43 -3.51 -5.79
C LEU A 228 -37.58 -4.11 -4.68
N LEU A 229 -37.74 -3.61 -3.45
CA LEU A 229 -36.99 -4.10 -2.29
C LEU A 229 -37.18 -5.61 -2.12
N LEU A 230 -38.44 -6.08 -2.08
CA LEU A 230 -38.78 -7.49 -1.96
C LEU A 230 -38.25 -8.31 -3.14
N HIS A 231 -38.32 -7.75 -4.35
CA HIS A 231 -37.80 -8.42 -5.53
C HIS A 231 -36.28 -8.61 -5.43
N ILE A 232 -35.51 -7.57 -5.09
CA ILE A 232 -34.05 -7.67 -4.89
C ILE A 232 -33.73 -8.75 -3.86
N LEU A 233 -34.39 -8.70 -2.69
CA LEU A 233 -34.17 -9.68 -1.61
C LEU A 233 -34.45 -11.12 -2.06
N SER A 234 -35.50 -11.34 -2.86
CA SER A 234 -35.85 -12.65 -3.39
C SER A 234 -34.93 -13.12 -4.54
N SER A 235 -34.38 -12.20 -5.34
CA SER A 235 -33.56 -12.53 -6.51
C SER A 235 -32.06 -12.73 -6.17
N VAL A 236 -31.65 -12.47 -4.92
CA VAL A 236 -30.27 -12.71 -4.46
C VAL A 236 -30.01 -14.20 -4.26
N GLU A 237 -29.09 -14.74 -5.06
CA GLU A 237 -28.70 -16.16 -5.02
C GLU A 237 -27.28 -16.38 -4.46
N ILE A 238 -26.42 -15.35 -4.51
CA ILE A 238 -25.04 -15.41 -4.01
C ILE A 238 -24.77 -14.27 -3.04
N LEU A 239 -24.18 -14.63 -1.90
CA LEU A 239 -23.54 -13.71 -0.98
C LEU A 239 -22.05 -13.99 -0.94
N ASP A 240 -21.24 -12.99 -1.28
CA ASP A 240 -19.79 -13.04 -1.30
C ASP A 240 -19.22 -11.97 -0.38
N ALA A 241 -18.26 -12.37 0.45
CA ALA A 241 -17.52 -11.47 1.30
C ALA A 241 -16.06 -11.91 1.36
N ASP A 242 -15.24 -10.99 1.84
CA ASP A 242 -13.85 -11.25 2.08
C ASP A 242 -13.68 -12.42 3.08
N GLY A 243 -12.46 -12.94 3.18
CA GLY A 243 -12.20 -14.09 4.04
C GLY A 243 -12.26 -13.78 5.55
N ALA A 244 -12.47 -12.53 5.98
CA ALA A 244 -12.39 -12.15 7.39
C ALA A 244 -13.56 -12.71 8.20
N SER A 245 -13.30 -13.06 9.47
CA SER A 245 -14.27 -13.78 10.30
C SER A 245 -15.52 -12.96 10.60
N ASP A 246 -15.37 -11.64 10.76
CA ASP A 246 -16.44 -10.67 11.01
C ASP A 246 -17.32 -10.44 9.77
N ALA A 247 -16.72 -10.24 8.59
CA ALA A 247 -17.48 -10.12 7.34
C ALA A 247 -18.23 -11.41 6.99
N GLN A 248 -17.60 -12.57 7.20
CA GLN A 248 -18.24 -13.87 7.01
C GLN A 248 -19.37 -14.11 8.01
N LEU A 249 -19.24 -13.65 9.25
CA LEU A 249 -20.30 -13.72 10.26
C LEU A 249 -21.45 -12.77 9.91
N ALA A 250 -21.17 -11.56 9.41
CA ALA A 250 -22.19 -10.61 8.97
C ALA A 250 -23.03 -11.18 7.81
N LEU A 251 -22.41 -11.84 6.82
CA LEU A 251 -23.14 -12.55 5.78
C LEU A 251 -23.99 -13.70 6.31
N GLU A 252 -23.53 -14.37 7.37
CA GLU A 252 -24.28 -15.46 8.01
C GLU A 252 -25.52 -14.94 8.72
N LEU A 253 -25.39 -13.84 9.48
CA LEU A 253 -26.55 -13.16 10.06
C LEU A 253 -27.51 -12.63 8.99
N LEU A 254 -26.99 -12.09 7.89
CA LEU A 254 -27.81 -11.65 6.75
C LEU A 254 -28.62 -12.80 6.15
N ARG A 255 -28.03 -13.99 5.99
CA ARG A 255 -28.74 -15.18 5.52
C ARG A 255 -29.76 -15.67 6.56
N ASP A 256 -29.32 -15.82 7.80
CA ASP A 256 -30.11 -16.43 8.88
C ASP A 256 -31.22 -15.49 9.39
N SER A 257 -31.17 -14.20 9.03
CA SER A 257 -32.26 -13.24 9.26
C SER A 257 -33.56 -13.57 8.52
N GLY A 258 -33.49 -14.48 7.52
CA GLY A 258 -34.61 -14.77 6.64
C GLY A 258 -34.82 -13.74 5.53
N MET A 259 -34.01 -12.67 5.46
CA MET A 259 -34.12 -11.63 4.42
C MET A 259 -33.85 -12.15 3.01
N PHE A 260 -33.02 -13.19 2.86
CA PHE A 260 -32.65 -13.75 1.56
C PHE A 260 -33.11 -15.21 1.40
N PRO A 261 -34.39 -15.43 1.06
CA PRO A 261 -34.99 -16.78 1.06
C PRO A 261 -34.44 -17.71 -0.03
N HIS A 262 -33.72 -17.17 -1.02
CA HIS A 262 -33.28 -17.93 -2.20
C HIS A 262 -31.76 -18.00 -2.39
N VAL A 263 -30.98 -17.59 -1.38
CA VAL A 263 -29.52 -17.73 -1.41
C VAL A 263 -29.13 -19.19 -1.57
N LYS A 264 -28.40 -19.49 -2.65
CA LYS A 264 -27.91 -20.81 -3.01
C LYS A 264 -26.48 -21.05 -2.56
N CYS A 265 -25.65 -20.00 -2.56
CA CYS A 265 -24.24 -20.12 -2.22
C CYS A 265 -23.74 -18.94 -1.37
N LYS A 266 -23.02 -19.27 -0.30
CA LYS A 266 -22.14 -18.33 0.40
C LYS A 266 -20.73 -18.58 -0.11
N LEU A 267 -20.14 -17.56 -0.71
CA LEU A 267 -18.80 -17.63 -1.23
C LEU A 267 -17.84 -16.96 -0.26
N ARG A 268 -16.69 -17.62 -0.11
CA ARG A 268 -15.48 -16.94 0.29
C ARG A 268 -14.82 -16.51 -1.00
N ASP A 269 -14.57 -15.21 -1.13
CA ASP A 269 -13.95 -14.65 -2.32
C ASP A 269 -12.80 -15.54 -2.85
N PRO A 270 -12.84 -15.98 -4.13
CA PRO A 270 -11.81 -16.82 -4.72
C PRO A 270 -10.40 -16.25 -4.60
N THR A 271 -10.24 -14.93 -4.65
CA THR A 271 -8.94 -14.26 -4.46
C THR A 271 -8.42 -14.46 -3.04
N HIS A 272 -9.26 -14.26 -2.02
CA HIS A 272 -8.96 -14.54 -0.62
C HIS A 272 -8.78 -16.04 -0.34
N ALA A 273 -9.55 -16.91 -0.98
CA ALA A 273 -9.40 -18.36 -0.88
C ALA A 273 -8.03 -18.79 -1.44
N ALA A 274 -7.65 -18.32 -2.62
CA ALA A 274 -6.32 -18.54 -3.19
C ALA A 274 -5.24 -18.05 -2.22
N ARG A 275 -5.32 -16.81 -1.73
CA ARG A 275 -4.38 -16.26 -0.72
C ARG A 275 -4.23 -17.16 0.50
N ARG A 276 -5.32 -17.73 1.02
CA ARG A 276 -5.30 -18.64 2.17
C ARG A 276 -4.64 -19.98 1.86
N VAL A 277 -4.92 -20.56 0.71
CA VAL A 277 -4.28 -21.83 0.36
C VAL A 277 -2.79 -21.63 0.15
N ILE A 278 -2.40 -20.50 -0.44
CA ILE A 278 -1.00 -20.11 -0.63
C ILE A 278 -0.28 -19.90 0.72
N SER A 279 -0.95 -19.38 1.75
CA SER A 279 -0.30 -19.12 3.05
C SER A 279 -0.10 -20.36 3.93
N ARG A 280 -0.83 -21.45 3.68
CA ARG A 280 -0.81 -22.66 4.55
C ARG A 280 0.55 -23.37 4.57
N PRO A 281 1.22 -23.65 3.43
CA PRO A 281 2.53 -24.30 3.45
C PRO A 281 3.55 -23.55 4.31
N TRP A 282 3.50 -22.22 4.30
CA TRP A 282 4.37 -21.34 5.09
C TRP A 282 4.11 -21.36 6.58
N ALA A 283 2.94 -21.82 7.01
CA ALA A 283 2.59 -21.95 8.42
C ALA A 283 2.84 -23.36 8.97
N VAL A 284 2.83 -24.38 8.11
CA VAL A 284 2.91 -25.80 8.49
C VAL A 284 4.32 -26.37 8.31
N ILE A 285 5.07 -25.93 7.31
CA ILE A 285 6.43 -26.39 7.06
C ILE A 285 7.38 -25.53 7.88
N GLU A 286 7.92 -26.08 8.97
CA GLU A 286 8.70 -25.33 9.96
C GLU A 286 9.98 -24.71 9.37
N GLU A 287 10.65 -25.38 8.43
CA GLU A 287 11.85 -24.85 7.77
C GLU A 287 11.52 -23.61 6.92
N ILE A 288 10.40 -23.64 6.21
CA ILE A 288 9.90 -22.49 5.42
C ILE A 288 9.47 -21.38 6.36
N LYS A 289 8.72 -21.71 7.42
CA LYS A 289 8.22 -20.77 8.41
C LYS A 289 9.37 -20.04 9.11
N GLU A 290 10.40 -20.75 9.55
CA GLU A 290 11.60 -20.19 10.16
C GLU A 290 12.29 -19.21 9.21
N ALA A 291 12.62 -19.66 8.00
CA ALA A 291 13.32 -18.85 7.01
C ALA A 291 12.53 -17.60 6.61
N PHE A 292 11.23 -17.77 6.36
CA PHE A 292 10.34 -16.68 6.02
C PHE A 292 10.17 -15.67 7.16
N SER A 293 10.04 -16.17 8.39
CA SER A 293 9.86 -15.33 9.57
C SER A 293 11.09 -14.47 9.84
N LEU A 294 12.28 -15.07 9.78
CA LEU A 294 13.53 -14.38 10.07
C LEU A 294 13.87 -13.33 9.00
N VAL A 295 13.64 -13.63 7.72
CA VAL A 295 14.03 -12.73 6.62
C VAL A 295 12.93 -11.73 6.25
N VAL A 296 11.65 -12.11 6.31
CA VAL A 296 10.56 -11.34 5.68
C VAL A 296 9.42 -10.98 6.63
N SER A 297 8.82 -11.92 7.37
CA SER A 297 7.51 -11.70 8.01
C SER A 297 7.56 -11.19 9.46
N ASN A 298 8.61 -11.44 10.25
CA ASN A 298 8.64 -10.94 11.63
C ASN A 298 8.87 -9.43 11.70
N SER A 299 8.36 -8.79 12.76
CA SER A 299 8.67 -7.39 13.12
C SER A 299 10.17 -7.12 13.17
N ASP A 300 10.92 -8.13 13.61
CA ASP A 300 12.38 -8.12 13.78
C ASP A 300 13.13 -8.75 12.60
N SER A 301 12.47 -8.89 11.44
CA SER A 301 13.15 -9.34 10.24
C SER A 301 14.04 -8.24 9.65
N LEU A 302 15.13 -8.64 8.99
CA LEU A 302 16.04 -7.70 8.33
C LEU A 302 15.31 -6.84 7.28
N THR A 303 14.34 -7.43 6.55
CA THR A 303 13.45 -6.71 5.62
C THR A 303 12.70 -5.58 6.33
N ASN A 304 12.12 -5.83 7.49
CA ASN A 304 11.38 -4.80 8.23
C ASN A 304 12.28 -3.73 8.83
N VAL A 305 13.45 -4.11 9.32
CA VAL A 305 14.43 -3.16 9.85
C VAL A 305 14.87 -2.18 8.75
N ILE A 306 15.14 -2.67 7.54
CA ILE A 306 15.47 -1.82 6.39
C ILE A 306 14.25 -1.00 5.94
N GLN A 307 13.07 -1.61 5.83
CA GLN A 307 11.87 -0.92 5.32
C GLN A 307 11.38 0.22 6.23
N ASN A 308 11.54 0.10 7.54
CA ASN A 308 11.04 1.06 8.52
C ASN A 308 12.09 2.11 8.95
N SER A 309 13.28 2.11 8.33
CA SER A 309 14.37 3.02 8.68
C SER A 309 14.86 3.75 7.44
N ASP A 310 14.66 5.07 7.38
CA ASP A 310 15.07 5.89 6.23
C ASP A 310 16.58 5.80 5.95
N VAL A 311 17.38 5.76 7.04
CA VAL A 311 18.84 5.63 6.96
C VAL A 311 19.23 4.28 6.36
N LEU A 312 18.66 3.19 6.89
CA LEU A 312 19.00 1.84 6.39
C LEU A 312 18.44 1.60 4.99
N GLY A 313 17.27 2.16 4.66
CA GLY A 313 16.72 2.15 3.31
C GLY A 313 17.59 2.91 2.31
N GLN A 314 18.22 4.01 2.72
CA GLN A 314 19.20 4.72 1.88
C GLN A 314 20.47 3.89 1.70
N VAL A 315 21.05 3.36 2.78
CA VAL A 315 22.25 2.50 2.73
C VAL A 315 22.02 1.29 1.83
N PHE A 316 20.89 0.59 2.01
CA PHE A 316 20.49 -0.52 1.15
C PHE A 316 20.38 -0.09 -0.31
N GLY A 317 19.73 1.05 -0.58
CA GLY A 317 19.62 1.59 -1.94
C GLY A 317 20.96 1.90 -2.61
N GLU A 318 21.96 2.35 -1.84
CA GLU A 318 23.32 2.55 -2.34
C GLU A 318 24.00 1.22 -2.68
N PHE A 319 23.82 0.19 -1.86
CA PHE A 319 24.36 -1.15 -2.15
C PHE A 319 23.68 -1.81 -3.36
N VAL A 320 22.37 -1.61 -3.54
CA VAL A 320 21.65 -2.09 -4.74
C VAL A 320 22.20 -1.46 -6.02
N GLN A 321 22.52 -0.16 -6.01
CA GLN A 321 23.11 0.51 -7.18
C GLN A 321 24.52 0.03 -7.51
N LYS A 322 25.18 -0.57 -6.52
CA LYS A 322 26.59 -0.99 -6.54
C LYS A 322 26.77 -2.48 -6.81
N ALA A 323 25.72 -3.27 -6.66
CA ALA A 323 25.76 -4.73 -6.82
C ALA A 323 25.84 -5.14 -8.30
N GLU A 324 26.95 -5.77 -8.69
CA GLU A 324 27.10 -6.38 -10.01
C GLU A 324 26.13 -7.56 -10.20
N GLY A 325 25.53 -7.66 -11.39
CA GLY A 325 24.59 -8.74 -11.72
C GLY A 325 23.19 -8.60 -11.10
N CYS A 326 22.91 -7.54 -10.36
CA CYS A 326 21.56 -7.25 -9.87
C CYS A 326 20.62 -6.92 -11.05
N PRO A 327 19.53 -7.68 -11.27
CA PRO A 327 18.61 -7.43 -12.39
C PRO A 327 17.85 -6.10 -12.27
N LEU A 328 17.96 -5.42 -11.12
CA LEU A 328 17.29 -4.15 -10.81
C LEU A 328 18.21 -2.92 -10.99
N LEU A 329 19.40 -3.08 -11.58
CA LEU A 329 20.34 -1.99 -11.88
C LEU A 329 19.63 -0.82 -12.59
N GLY A 330 19.78 0.39 -12.05
CA GLY A 330 19.14 1.62 -12.55
C GLY A 330 17.79 1.98 -11.92
N THR A 331 17.14 1.06 -11.18
CA THR A 331 15.91 1.37 -10.44
C THR A 331 16.21 1.81 -9.00
N ARG A 332 15.61 2.92 -8.54
CA ARG A 332 15.73 3.38 -7.14
C ARG A 332 14.90 2.52 -6.19
N VAL A 333 15.35 1.31 -5.89
CA VAL A 333 14.70 0.45 -4.88
C VAL A 333 15.10 0.93 -3.48
N ARG A 334 14.27 1.76 -2.86
CA ARG A 334 14.44 2.24 -1.47
C ARG A 334 13.49 1.59 -0.47
N ASN A 335 12.45 0.92 -0.97
CA ASN A 335 11.39 0.33 -0.15
C ASN A 335 11.15 -1.10 -0.64
N LEU A 336 11.02 -2.04 0.30
CA LEU A 336 10.80 -3.47 0.03
C LEU A 336 9.31 -3.82 -0.22
N SER A 337 8.41 -2.86 0.05
CA SER A 337 6.98 -2.82 -0.30
C SER A 337 6.10 -3.88 0.36
N ARG A 338 6.42 -4.27 1.60
CA ARG A 338 5.62 -5.20 2.40
C ARG A 338 4.31 -4.57 2.92
N ARG A 339 3.21 -5.35 2.93
CA ARG A 339 1.95 -5.01 3.62
C ARG A 339 1.43 -6.21 4.44
N GLY A 340 1.74 -6.26 5.73
CA GLY A 340 1.51 -7.45 6.58
C GLY A 340 0.08 -8.01 6.63
N HIS A 341 -0.95 -7.23 6.27
CA HIS A 341 -2.35 -7.70 6.22
C HIS A 341 -2.69 -8.53 4.97
N ARG A 342 -1.80 -8.62 3.98
CA ARG A 342 -1.99 -9.40 2.73
C ARG A 342 -0.83 -10.36 2.54
N PHE A 343 -1.10 -11.66 2.57
CA PHE A 343 -0.05 -12.67 2.44
C PHE A 343 0.67 -12.60 1.07
N ASP A 344 -0.07 -12.36 0.00
CA ASP A 344 0.45 -12.16 -1.35
C ASP A 344 1.40 -10.95 -1.46
N SER A 345 1.31 -9.98 -0.54
CA SER A 345 2.24 -8.85 -0.50
C SER A 345 3.66 -9.26 -0.11
N TYR A 346 3.85 -10.46 0.44
CA TYR A 346 5.16 -11.00 0.81
C TYR A 346 5.96 -11.52 -0.39
N GLN A 347 5.32 -11.77 -1.53
CA GLN A 347 6.02 -12.13 -2.78
C GLN A 347 7.05 -11.05 -3.16
N LYS A 348 6.69 -9.77 -3.07
CA LYS A 348 7.55 -8.66 -3.48
C LYS A 348 8.80 -8.44 -2.61
N PRO A 349 8.74 -8.40 -1.26
CA PRO A 349 9.93 -8.33 -0.44
C PRO A 349 10.80 -9.58 -0.55
N LEU A 350 10.20 -10.77 -0.74
CA LEU A 350 10.92 -12.01 -0.91
C LEU A 350 11.68 -12.08 -2.24
N THR A 351 11.04 -11.72 -3.35
CA THR A 351 11.70 -11.64 -4.66
C THR A 351 12.78 -10.57 -4.68
N ARG A 352 12.55 -9.41 -4.05
CA ARG A 352 13.60 -8.39 -3.87
C ARG A 352 14.76 -8.84 -3.00
N PHE A 353 14.50 -9.65 -1.98
CA PHE A 353 15.56 -10.27 -1.19
C PHE A 353 16.47 -11.11 -2.07
N VAL A 354 15.90 -11.99 -2.90
CA VAL A 354 16.67 -12.84 -3.82
C VAL A 354 17.41 -12.02 -4.87
N MET A 355 16.73 -11.07 -5.53
CA MET A 355 17.33 -10.25 -6.60
C MET A 355 18.42 -9.31 -6.09
N CYS A 356 18.31 -8.84 -4.85
CA CYS A 356 19.26 -7.93 -4.20
C CYS A 356 20.04 -8.62 -3.08
N ILE A 357 20.25 -9.93 -3.14
CA ILE A 357 20.83 -10.72 -2.04
C ILE A 357 22.17 -10.14 -1.58
N SER A 358 23.04 -9.74 -2.51
CA SER A 358 24.29 -9.02 -2.25
C SER A 358 24.10 -7.78 -1.38
N ALA A 359 23.16 -6.91 -1.75
CA ALA A 359 22.88 -5.67 -1.02
C ALA A 359 22.31 -5.94 0.37
N PHE A 360 21.54 -7.01 0.58
CA PHE A 360 21.07 -7.42 1.90
C PHE A 360 22.23 -7.82 2.83
N PHE A 361 23.17 -8.63 2.34
CA PHE A 361 24.35 -9.00 3.11
C PHE A 361 25.25 -7.80 3.41
N GLU A 362 25.50 -6.93 2.44
CA GLU A 362 26.26 -5.69 2.65
C GLU A 362 25.59 -4.78 3.69
N THR A 363 24.27 -4.65 3.64
CA THR A 363 23.51 -3.85 4.61
C THR A 363 23.59 -4.46 6.00
N ALA A 364 23.46 -5.78 6.15
CA ALA A 364 23.60 -6.45 7.44
C ALA A 364 25.01 -6.28 8.03
N VAL A 365 26.06 -6.46 7.21
CA VAL A 365 27.44 -6.21 7.62
C VAL A 365 27.64 -4.75 8.03
N TRP A 366 27.09 -3.81 7.26
CA TRP A 366 27.13 -2.39 7.60
C TRP A 366 26.43 -2.10 8.94
N ILE A 367 25.29 -2.72 9.21
CA ILE A 367 24.55 -2.55 10.47
C ILE A 367 25.38 -3.05 11.65
N THR A 368 25.90 -4.28 11.59
CA THR A 368 26.70 -4.86 12.68
C THR A 368 27.94 -4.01 12.99
N ALA A 369 28.50 -3.37 11.98
CA ALA A 369 29.73 -2.60 12.12
C ALA A 369 29.51 -1.12 12.51
N ASN A 370 28.34 -0.54 12.19
CA ASN A 370 28.05 0.87 12.48
C ASN A 370 27.15 1.11 13.69
N ARG A 371 26.28 0.16 14.03
CA ARG A 371 25.39 0.25 15.20
C ARG A 371 26.09 -0.27 16.46
N LYS A 372 25.66 0.25 17.62
CA LYS A 372 26.22 -0.15 18.91
C LYS A 372 25.87 -1.61 19.19
N LEU A 373 26.80 -2.33 19.83
CA LEU A 373 26.55 -3.67 20.38
C LEU A 373 25.31 -3.64 21.29
N ASN A 374 24.48 -4.69 21.27
CA ASN A 374 23.22 -4.81 22.02
C ASN A 374 22.09 -3.84 21.57
N HIS A 375 22.27 -3.08 20.49
CA HIS A 375 21.16 -2.35 19.89
C HIS A 375 20.30 -3.31 19.06
N ARG A 376 18.97 -3.15 19.07
CA ARG A 376 18.03 -4.03 18.37
C ARG A 376 18.44 -4.34 16.92
N GLU A 377 18.78 -3.30 16.15
CA GLU A 377 19.23 -3.46 14.76
C GLU A 377 20.53 -4.27 14.63
N HIS A 378 21.47 -4.10 15.57
CA HIS A 378 22.74 -4.85 15.58
C HIS A 378 22.48 -6.34 15.80
N GLU A 379 21.68 -6.69 16.81
CA GLU A 379 21.37 -8.09 17.11
C GLU A 379 20.63 -8.76 15.95
N ILE A 380 19.63 -8.09 15.36
CA ILE A 380 18.89 -8.62 14.21
C ILE A 380 19.83 -8.91 13.02
N ALA A 381 20.74 -7.97 12.71
CA ALA A 381 21.68 -8.17 11.61
C ALA A 381 22.72 -9.27 11.92
N ALA A 382 23.20 -9.34 13.16
CA ALA A 382 24.12 -10.39 13.60
C ALA A 382 23.47 -11.78 13.56
N ASP A 383 22.25 -11.90 14.09
CA ASP A 383 21.48 -13.15 14.10
C ASP A 383 21.17 -13.61 12.68
N PHE A 384 20.82 -12.70 11.76
CA PHE A 384 20.64 -13.03 10.35
C PHE A 384 21.92 -13.59 9.71
N LEU A 385 23.06 -12.92 9.91
CA LEU A 385 24.35 -13.36 9.34
C LEU A 385 24.82 -14.67 9.97
N GLU A 386 24.51 -14.93 11.24
CA GLU A 386 24.80 -16.19 11.93
C GLU A 386 23.91 -17.34 11.42
N TRP A 387 22.63 -17.07 11.24
CA TRP A 387 21.62 -18.03 10.78
C TRP A 387 21.84 -18.48 9.33
N VAL A 388 22.23 -17.58 8.43
CA VAL A 388 22.18 -17.86 7.00
C VAL A 388 23.19 -18.92 6.55
N ASN A 389 22.76 -19.87 5.71
CA ASN A 389 23.58 -20.92 5.12
C ASN A 389 23.07 -21.24 3.69
N PRO A 390 23.81 -22.03 2.88
CA PRO A 390 23.39 -22.34 1.51
C PRO A 390 21.99 -22.95 1.41
N SER A 391 21.65 -23.94 2.25
CA SER A 391 20.33 -24.60 2.24
C SER A 391 19.18 -23.63 2.47
N ARG A 392 19.32 -22.73 3.45
CA ARG A 392 18.31 -21.72 3.80
C ARG A 392 18.13 -20.68 2.71
N LEU A 393 19.21 -20.30 2.02
CA LEU A 393 19.15 -19.38 0.90
C LEU A 393 18.45 -20.01 -0.30
N VAL A 394 18.78 -21.27 -0.64
CA VAL A 394 18.11 -22.02 -1.71
C VAL A 394 16.62 -22.16 -1.40
N LEU A 395 16.26 -22.48 -0.15
CA LEU A 395 14.87 -22.55 0.30
C LEU A 395 14.14 -21.20 0.12
N LEU A 396 14.79 -20.07 0.42
CA LEU A 396 14.22 -18.73 0.19
C LEU A 396 14.03 -18.42 -1.30
N GLY A 397 14.94 -18.93 -2.17
CA GLY A 397 14.78 -18.88 -3.62
C GLY A 397 13.55 -19.67 -4.10
N MET A 398 13.39 -20.91 -3.64
CA MET A 398 12.25 -21.78 -3.96
C MET A 398 10.93 -21.18 -3.47
N CYS A 399 10.96 -20.63 -2.26
CA CYS A 399 9.89 -19.84 -1.66
C CYS A 399 9.49 -18.64 -2.54
N ALA A 400 10.46 -17.95 -3.17
CA ALA A 400 10.20 -16.83 -4.07
C ALA A 400 9.53 -17.28 -5.38
N ASP A 401 9.99 -18.39 -5.97
CA ASP A 401 9.34 -18.99 -7.15
C ASP A 401 7.91 -19.46 -6.83
N ALA A 402 7.71 -20.12 -5.68
CA ALA A 402 6.40 -20.54 -5.23
C ALA A 402 5.45 -19.36 -5.01
N ALA A 403 5.94 -18.27 -4.40
CA ALA A 403 5.18 -17.06 -4.18
C ALA A 403 4.82 -16.34 -5.50
N ASP A 404 5.71 -16.36 -6.50
CA ASP A 404 5.44 -15.77 -7.81
C ASP A 404 4.35 -16.53 -8.58
N GLU A 405 4.46 -17.86 -8.63
CA GLU A 405 3.43 -18.73 -9.24
C GLU A 405 2.07 -18.60 -8.54
N SER A 406 2.11 -18.55 -7.21
CA SER A 406 0.94 -18.31 -6.37
C SER A 406 0.28 -16.96 -6.67
N LEU A 407 1.07 -15.91 -6.90
CA LEU A 407 0.58 -14.57 -7.21
C LEU A 407 -0.11 -14.53 -8.59
N LEU A 408 0.30 -15.36 -9.55
CA LEU A 408 -0.39 -15.48 -10.84
C LEU A 408 -1.82 -16.00 -10.67
N LEU A 409 -2.03 -17.00 -9.81
CA LEU A 409 -3.38 -17.49 -9.48
C LEU A 409 -4.22 -16.41 -8.78
N VAL A 410 -3.64 -15.70 -7.79
CA VAL A 410 -4.32 -14.59 -7.11
C VAL A 410 -4.73 -13.51 -8.11
N ARG A 411 -3.83 -13.09 -9.01
CA ARG A 411 -4.09 -12.07 -10.03
C ARG A 411 -5.14 -12.48 -11.06
N HIS A 412 -5.29 -13.78 -11.31
CA HIS A 412 -6.34 -14.30 -12.18
C HIS A 412 -7.73 -14.07 -11.56
N PHE A 413 -7.88 -14.36 -10.25
CA PHE A 413 -9.14 -14.15 -9.53
C PHE A 413 -9.40 -12.70 -9.10
N ASP A 414 -8.37 -11.86 -8.98
CA ASP A 414 -8.46 -10.44 -8.55
C ASP A 414 -9.13 -9.50 -9.58
N ARG A 415 -9.92 -10.05 -10.51
CA ARG A 415 -10.62 -9.33 -11.58
C ARG A 415 -12.12 -9.59 -11.47
N GLU A 416 -12.94 -8.53 -11.49
CA GLU A 416 -14.42 -8.63 -11.56
C GLU A 416 -14.94 -9.22 -12.89
N THR A 417 -14.05 -9.56 -13.83
CA THR A 417 -14.38 -10.12 -15.15
C THR A 417 -13.88 -11.54 -15.34
N HIS A 418 -13.33 -12.19 -14.31
CA HIS A 418 -12.85 -13.57 -14.46
C HIS A 418 -14.01 -14.54 -14.74
N ASP A 419 -13.80 -15.45 -15.69
CA ASP A 419 -14.79 -16.46 -16.06
C ASP A 419 -14.80 -17.60 -15.02
N VAL A 420 -15.96 -17.87 -14.43
CA VAL A 420 -16.09 -18.94 -13.44
C VAL A 420 -15.88 -20.33 -14.06
N ALA A 421 -16.10 -20.48 -15.38
CA ALA A 421 -15.77 -21.72 -16.09
C ALA A 421 -14.26 -21.96 -16.17
N GLU A 422 -13.44 -20.91 -16.08
CA GLU A 422 -11.97 -21.03 -16.10
C GLU A 422 -11.38 -21.37 -14.73
N LEU A 423 -12.16 -21.28 -13.64
CA LEU A 423 -11.67 -21.44 -12.27
C LEU A 423 -10.95 -22.78 -12.03
N GLN A 424 -11.52 -23.88 -12.54
CA GLN A 424 -10.92 -25.22 -12.38
C GLN A 424 -9.68 -25.39 -13.28
N SER A 425 -9.72 -24.87 -14.51
CA SER A 425 -8.58 -24.92 -15.44
C SER A 425 -7.41 -24.10 -14.91
N ALA A 426 -7.64 -22.87 -14.44
CA ALA A 426 -6.62 -22.02 -13.82
C ALA A 426 -6.00 -22.66 -12.57
N THR A 427 -6.82 -23.28 -11.72
CA THR A 427 -6.34 -24.02 -10.54
C THR A 427 -5.51 -25.24 -10.95
N SER A 428 -5.95 -25.99 -11.96
CA SER A 428 -5.25 -27.18 -12.45
C SER A 428 -3.91 -26.83 -13.12
N GLN A 429 -3.87 -25.76 -13.92
CA GLN A 429 -2.64 -25.23 -14.51
C GLN A 429 -1.64 -24.76 -13.44
N TYR A 430 -2.12 -24.08 -12.40
CA TYR A 430 -1.31 -23.71 -11.25
C TYR A 430 -0.71 -24.95 -10.56
N LEU A 431 -1.52 -25.98 -10.28
CA LEU A 431 -1.03 -27.22 -9.67
C LEU A 431 -0.04 -27.95 -10.57
N SER A 432 -0.28 -27.99 -11.88
CA SER A 432 0.64 -28.58 -12.85
C SER A 432 2.00 -27.87 -12.83
N ARG A 433 2.01 -26.53 -12.77
CA ARG A 433 3.24 -25.74 -12.67
C ARG A 433 3.99 -25.98 -11.36
N LEU A 434 3.28 -26.01 -10.23
CA LEU A 434 3.90 -26.35 -8.94
C LEU A 434 4.48 -27.76 -8.92
N ARG A 435 3.76 -28.75 -9.49
CA ARG A 435 4.27 -30.13 -9.61
C ARG A 435 5.52 -30.17 -10.48
N TYR A 436 5.50 -29.51 -11.63
CA TYR A 436 6.69 -29.43 -12.48
C TYR A 436 7.86 -28.79 -11.73
N LEU A 437 7.69 -27.63 -11.12
CA LEU A 437 8.76 -26.92 -10.42
C LEU A 437 9.30 -27.71 -9.22
N PHE A 438 8.43 -28.15 -8.30
CA PHE A 438 8.85 -28.64 -6.98
C PHE A 438 8.81 -30.17 -6.83
N VAL A 439 7.96 -30.88 -7.59
CA VAL A 439 7.90 -32.35 -7.52
C VAL A 439 8.86 -32.99 -8.52
N THR A 440 8.98 -32.43 -9.72
CA THR A 440 9.96 -32.91 -10.73
C THR A 440 11.35 -32.26 -10.59
N GLY A 441 11.51 -31.36 -9.61
CA GLY A 441 12.75 -30.62 -9.37
C GLY A 441 13.13 -29.65 -10.49
N ALA A 442 12.20 -29.24 -11.34
CA ALA A 442 12.50 -28.30 -12.42
C ALA A 442 12.85 -26.89 -11.92
N VAL A 443 12.54 -26.55 -10.65
CA VAL A 443 12.81 -25.24 -10.04
C VAL A 443 14.29 -24.86 -10.04
N VAL A 444 15.21 -25.83 -9.99
CA VAL A 444 16.67 -25.55 -10.03
C VAL A 444 17.23 -25.40 -11.44
N ARG A 445 16.44 -25.74 -12.48
CA ARG A 445 16.84 -25.71 -13.90
C ARG A 445 16.08 -24.67 -14.72
N THR A 446 14.99 -24.16 -14.17
CA THR A 446 14.12 -23.18 -14.83
C THR A 446 14.58 -21.78 -14.45
N ALA A 447 14.53 -20.86 -15.40
CA ALA A 447 14.81 -19.45 -15.14
C ALA A 447 13.84 -18.90 -14.09
N GLY A 448 14.36 -18.58 -12.91
CA GLY A 448 13.59 -18.21 -11.73
C GLY A 448 14.46 -17.66 -10.60
N PHE A 449 13.86 -17.42 -9.44
CA PHE A 449 14.54 -16.89 -8.27
C PHE A 449 15.51 -17.91 -7.67
N THR A 450 15.17 -19.20 -7.68
CA THR A 450 16.07 -20.28 -7.21
C THR A 450 17.37 -20.31 -8.03
N GLU A 451 17.29 -20.17 -9.36
CA GLU A 451 18.48 -20.10 -10.22
C GLU A 451 19.39 -18.92 -9.84
N LEU A 452 18.82 -17.74 -9.56
CA LEU A 452 19.60 -16.57 -9.13
C LEU A 452 20.35 -16.82 -7.82
N VAL A 453 19.72 -17.48 -6.85
CA VAL A 453 20.40 -17.86 -5.60
C VAL A 453 21.52 -18.86 -5.86
N LEU A 454 21.26 -19.89 -6.68
CA LEU A 454 22.26 -20.89 -7.03
C LEU A 454 23.45 -20.26 -7.75
N GLN A 455 23.20 -19.33 -8.68
CA GLN A 455 24.24 -18.58 -9.38
C GLN A 455 25.07 -17.74 -8.41
N TRP A 456 24.41 -17.08 -7.44
CA TRP A 456 25.09 -16.31 -6.41
C TRP A 456 25.98 -17.20 -5.52
N LEU A 457 25.49 -18.37 -5.12
CA LEU A 457 26.22 -19.34 -4.28
C LEU A 457 27.42 -20.00 -4.96
N ARG A 458 27.57 -19.92 -6.28
CA ARG A 458 28.75 -20.43 -7.00
C ARG A 458 30.04 -19.68 -6.63
N SER A 459 29.93 -18.43 -6.15
CA SER A 459 31.07 -17.63 -5.71
C SER A 459 31.16 -17.61 -4.18
N PRO A 460 32.37 -17.60 -3.59
CA PRO A 460 32.52 -17.47 -2.15
C PRO A 460 32.28 -16.03 -1.68
N HIS A 461 31.52 -15.89 -0.60
CA HIS A 461 31.12 -14.63 0.03
C HIS A 461 31.51 -14.63 1.50
N GLY A 462 32.57 -13.87 1.86
CA GLY A 462 33.09 -13.77 3.22
C GLY A 462 32.62 -12.51 3.95
N PHE A 463 32.20 -12.65 5.20
CA PHE A 463 31.80 -11.56 6.10
C PHE A 463 32.11 -11.90 7.57
N MET A 464 32.11 -10.88 8.45
CA MET A 464 32.33 -11.05 9.89
C MET A 464 31.01 -11.16 10.64
N VAL A 465 30.91 -12.11 11.57
CA VAL A 465 29.75 -12.29 12.46
C VAL A 465 30.26 -12.42 13.89
N ARG A 466 29.87 -11.48 14.77
CA ARG A 466 30.29 -11.47 16.18
C ARG A 466 31.82 -11.67 16.38
N GLY A 467 32.61 -11.06 15.50
CA GLY A 467 34.08 -11.15 15.51
C GLY A 467 34.66 -12.45 14.95
N ARG A 468 33.84 -13.34 14.39
CA ARG A 468 34.28 -14.58 13.71
C ARG A 468 34.08 -14.46 12.19
N PRO A 469 35.08 -14.85 11.38
CA PRO A 469 34.90 -14.89 9.93
C PRO A 469 33.94 -16.02 9.54
N LYS A 470 33.04 -15.73 8.60
CA LYS A 470 32.12 -16.71 8.00
C LYS A 470 32.17 -16.56 6.49
N CYS A 471 32.12 -17.69 5.78
CA CYS A 471 32.08 -17.72 4.31
C CYS A 471 30.91 -18.59 3.85
N ILE A 472 30.21 -18.15 2.81
CA ILE A 472 29.09 -18.86 2.18
C ILE A 472 29.33 -18.89 0.67
N GLY A 473 29.00 -20.01 0.02
CA GLY A 473 29.22 -20.17 -1.42
C GLY A 473 30.61 -20.69 -1.76
N GLY A 474 30.84 -21.00 -3.04
CA GLY A 474 32.07 -21.62 -3.56
C GLY A 474 31.84 -22.98 -4.22
N GLU A 475 32.92 -23.61 -4.69
CA GLU A 475 32.93 -24.77 -5.62
C GLU A 475 32.24 -26.04 -5.08
N HIS A 476 31.91 -26.11 -3.79
CA HIS A 476 31.21 -27.23 -3.15
C HIS A 476 30.08 -26.80 -2.20
N ALA A 477 29.59 -25.56 -2.32
CA ALA A 477 28.62 -25.01 -1.37
C ALA A 477 27.19 -25.54 -1.58
N VAL A 478 26.89 -26.12 -2.75
CA VAL A 478 25.61 -26.71 -3.11
C VAL A 478 25.87 -28.08 -3.71
N ASP A 479 25.38 -29.13 -3.07
CA ASP A 479 25.39 -30.50 -3.60
C ASP A 479 23.96 -30.97 -3.95
N ASP A 480 23.86 -32.04 -4.74
CA ASP A 480 22.57 -32.58 -5.18
C ASP A 480 21.74 -33.09 -3.98
N ALA A 481 22.40 -33.56 -2.92
CA ALA A 481 21.76 -34.01 -1.68
C ALA A 481 21.04 -32.87 -0.94
N LEU A 482 21.62 -31.66 -0.92
CA LEU A 482 20.98 -30.47 -0.36
C LEU A 482 19.75 -30.05 -1.18
N ILE A 483 19.82 -30.14 -2.51
CA ILE A 483 18.68 -29.82 -3.39
C ILE A 483 17.52 -30.79 -3.14
N ASP A 484 17.78 -32.09 -3.08
CA ASP A 484 16.76 -33.12 -2.84
C ASP A 484 16.09 -32.96 -1.46
N SER A 485 16.83 -32.51 -0.45
CA SER A 485 16.27 -32.27 0.89
C SER A 485 15.22 -31.15 0.94
N CYS A 486 15.23 -30.24 -0.05
CA CYS A 486 14.34 -29.08 -0.13
C CYS A 486 13.04 -29.33 -0.93
N LEU A 487 12.92 -30.46 -1.65
CA LEU A 487 11.77 -30.77 -2.50
C LEU A 487 10.75 -31.66 -1.73
N ARG A 488 9.55 -31.14 -1.44
CA ARG A 488 8.44 -31.94 -0.86
C ARG A 488 7.09 -31.64 -1.53
N PRO A 489 6.23 -32.65 -1.76
CA PRO A 489 4.94 -32.47 -2.43
C PRO A 489 3.84 -31.91 -1.50
N SER A 490 2.84 -31.23 -2.10
CA SER A 490 1.60 -30.81 -1.42
C SER A 490 0.35 -31.17 -2.24
N GLU A 491 -0.76 -31.44 -1.53
CA GLU A 491 -2.06 -31.82 -2.10
C GLU A 491 -3.06 -30.66 -2.07
N TYR A 492 -4.02 -30.69 -3.01
CA TYR A 492 -5.08 -29.69 -3.16
C TYR A 492 -6.43 -30.37 -3.38
N PRO A 493 -7.49 -30.02 -2.63
CA PRO A 493 -8.82 -30.58 -2.82
C PRO A 493 -9.72 -29.75 -3.76
N SER A 494 -10.55 -30.41 -4.58
CA SER A 494 -11.56 -29.80 -5.46
C SER A 494 -12.99 -30.09 -4.98
N TYR A 495 -13.73 -29.11 -4.47
CA TYR A 495 -15.11 -29.33 -3.98
C TYR A 495 -16.11 -28.17 -4.18
N ALA A 496 -15.72 -27.04 -4.78
CA ALA A 496 -16.61 -25.87 -4.92
C ALA A 496 -17.75 -26.11 -5.93
N LEU A 497 -18.94 -25.51 -5.73
CA LEU A 497 -20.04 -25.58 -6.70
C LEU A 497 -19.70 -24.81 -7.98
N LEU A 498 -19.02 -23.66 -7.84
CA LEU A 498 -18.60 -22.83 -8.96
C LEU A 498 -17.67 -23.56 -9.94
N SER A 499 -16.90 -24.55 -9.48
CA SER A 499 -16.03 -25.33 -10.38
C SER A 499 -16.83 -26.22 -11.34
N ALA A 500 -18.12 -26.46 -11.09
CA ALA A 500 -18.98 -27.23 -11.99
C ALA A 500 -19.32 -26.46 -13.29
N PHE A 501 -19.15 -25.14 -13.33
CA PHE A 501 -19.32 -24.36 -14.57
C PHE A 501 -18.19 -24.58 -15.59
N GLN A 502 -17.15 -25.36 -15.25
CA GLN A 502 -16.07 -25.71 -16.18
C GLN A 502 -16.56 -26.28 -17.52
N VAL A 503 -17.73 -26.90 -17.54
CA VAL A 503 -18.38 -27.45 -18.73
C VAL A 503 -18.66 -26.40 -19.81
N PHE A 504 -18.71 -25.12 -19.44
CA PHE A 504 -18.92 -24.02 -20.39
C PHE A 504 -17.63 -23.50 -21.02
N SER A 505 -16.45 -23.94 -20.57
CA SER A 505 -15.17 -23.50 -21.13
C SER A 505 -15.01 -23.97 -22.58
N LEU A 506 -14.75 -23.03 -23.50
CA LEU A 506 -14.55 -23.32 -24.93
C LEU A 506 -13.06 -23.30 -25.34
N SER A 507 -12.15 -23.21 -24.36
CA SER A 507 -10.71 -23.08 -24.57
C SER A 507 -10.08 -24.40 -25.05
N ARG A 508 -9.23 -24.33 -26.08
CA ARG A 508 -8.66 -25.50 -26.80
C ARG A 508 -7.46 -26.18 -26.11
N ASP A 509 -6.96 -25.65 -24.99
CA ASP A 509 -5.65 -26.05 -24.43
C ASP A 509 -5.66 -27.40 -23.67
N GLY A 510 -6.74 -28.17 -23.74
CA GLY A 510 -6.91 -29.45 -23.05
C GLY A 510 -7.24 -30.65 -23.94
N ALA A 511 -6.90 -30.62 -25.24
CA ALA A 511 -7.29 -31.66 -26.21
C ALA A 511 -6.63 -33.05 -26.03
N SER A 512 -6.60 -33.61 -24.82
CA SER A 512 -6.02 -34.92 -24.54
C SER A 512 -6.71 -35.62 -23.38
N GLN A 513 -8.02 -35.95 -23.49
CA GLN A 513 -8.66 -37.13 -22.89
C GLN A 513 -10.17 -37.23 -23.24
N ALA A 514 -10.49 -37.55 -24.50
CA ALA A 514 -11.86 -37.56 -25.01
C ALA A 514 -12.82 -38.64 -24.44
N ALA A 515 -12.35 -39.55 -23.57
CA ALA A 515 -13.18 -40.63 -23.00
C ALA A 515 -13.60 -40.41 -21.54
N ASP A 516 -12.84 -39.62 -20.76
CA ASP A 516 -13.18 -39.26 -19.37
C ASP A 516 -13.95 -37.91 -19.29
N GLU A 517 -13.90 -37.08 -20.34
CA GLU A 517 -14.55 -35.78 -20.42
C GLU A 517 -16.08 -35.85 -20.44
N GLU A 518 -16.68 -36.79 -21.18
CA GLU A 518 -18.14 -36.89 -21.36
C GLU A 518 -18.84 -37.24 -20.02
N THR A 519 -18.27 -38.19 -19.28
CA THR A 519 -18.72 -38.57 -17.92
C THR A 519 -18.53 -37.45 -16.90
N GLY A 520 -17.48 -36.63 -17.05
CA GLY A 520 -17.21 -35.48 -16.20
C GLY A 520 -18.13 -34.28 -16.45
N GLU A 521 -18.51 -34.04 -17.71
CA GLU A 521 -19.45 -32.98 -18.11
C GLU A 521 -20.85 -33.26 -17.57
N GLU A 522 -21.36 -34.48 -17.75
CA GLU A 522 -22.69 -34.88 -17.23
C GLU A 522 -22.76 -34.80 -15.70
N ALA A 523 -21.71 -35.19 -14.99
CA ALA A 523 -21.64 -35.09 -13.53
C ALA A 523 -21.70 -33.62 -13.06
N CYS A 524 -21.00 -32.72 -13.76
CA CYS A 524 -21.03 -31.29 -13.47
C CYS A 524 -22.41 -30.67 -13.77
N LEU A 525 -23.02 -30.99 -14.91
CA LEU A 525 -24.36 -30.52 -15.29
C LEU A 525 -25.44 -31.04 -14.35
N THR A 526 -25.35 -32.30 -13.91
CA THR A 526 -26.27 -32.90 -12.93
C THR A 526 -26.17 -32.17 -11.59
N ARG A 527 -24.94 -31.86 -11.14
CA ARG A 527 -24.72 -31.09 -9.90
C ARG A 527 -25.29 -29.68 -9.99
N LEU A 528 -25.15 -29.01 -11.13
CA LEU A 528 -25.75 -27.70 -11.40
C LEU A 528 -27.28 -27.77 -11.42
N ALA A 529 -27.86 -28.77 -12.11
CA ALA A 529 -29.30 -28.97 -12.18
C ALA A 529 -29.92 -29.20 -10.80
N GLN A 530 -29.30 -30.05 -9.96
CA GLN A 530 -29.72 -30.30 -8.59
C GLN A 530 -29.70 -29.01 -7.74
N SER A 531 -28.62 -28.24 -7.83
CA SER A 531 -28.43 -27.02 -7.03
C SER A 531 -29.40 -25.90 -7.42
N LEU A 532 -29.85 -25.90 -8.68
CA LEU A 532 -30.70 -24.87 -9.27
C LEU A 532 -32.17 -25.30 -9.44
N HIS A 533 -32.51 -26.52 -9.03
CA HIS A 533 -33.83 -27.14 -9.22
C HIS A 533 -34.28 -27.14 -10.69
N LEU A 534 -33.34 -27.46 -11.60
CA LEU A 534 -33.62 -27.66 -13.02
C LEU A 534 -33.76 -29.16 -13.32
N ASP A 535 -34.48 -29.47 -14.40
CA ASP A 535 -34.55 -30.82 -14.96
C ASP A 535 -33.20 -31.19 -15.59
N ALA A 536 -32.51 -32.17 -15.01
CA ALA A 536 -31.16 -32.56 -15.41
C ALA A 536 -31.13 -33.16 -16.82
N GLU A 537 -32.09 -34.01 -17.18
CA GLU A 537 -32.15 -34.65 -18.49
C GLU A 537 -32.39 -33.62 -19.59
N ARG A 538 -33.35 -32.70 -19.36
CA ARG A 538 -33.60 -31.60 -20.29
C ARG A 538 -32.39 -30.67 -20.40
N LEU A 539 -31.72 -30.36 -19.30
CA LEU A 539 -30.54 -29.49 -19.32
C LEU A 539 -29.40 -30.10 -20.15
N ILE A 540 -29.07 -31.37 -19.93
CA ILE A 540 -28.00 -32.07 -20.66
C ILE A 540 -28.32 -32.10 -22.16
N SER A 541 -29.56 -32.45 -22.52
CA SER A 541 -30.00 -32.46 -23.93
C SER A 541 -29.88 -31.08 -24.59
N GLN A 542 -30.33 -30.03 -23.91
CA GLN A 542 -30.24 -28.66 -24.43
C GLN A 542 -28.78 -28.17 -24.54
N PHE A 543 -27.94 -28.53 -23.58
CA PHE A 543 -26.51 -28.19 -23.58
C PHE A 543 -25.80 -28.80 -24.79
N LEU A 544 -25.98 -30.10 -25.04
CA LEU A 544 -25.36 -30.80 -26.17
C LEU A 544 -25.82 -30.23 -27.52
N ASP A 545 -27.10 -29.90 -27.66
CA ASP A 545 -27.67 -29.29 -28.87
C ASP A 545 -27.02 -27.92 -29.18
N HIS A 546 -26.70 -27.13 -28.16
CA HIS A 546 -26.15 -25.78 -28.32
C HIS A 546 -24.61 -25.74 -28.32
N LYS A 547 -23.90 -26.78 -27.86
CA LYS A 547 -22.42 -26.82 -27.74
C LYS A 547 -21.70 -26.52 -29.05
N ALA A 548 -22.12 -27.15 -30.15
CA ALA A 548 -21.53 -26.93 -31.47
C ALA A 548 -21.76 -25.50 -31.99
N ILE A 549 -22.91 -24.92 -31.67
CA ILE A 549 -23.27 -23.54 -32.05
C ILE A 549 -22.41 -22.56 -31.24
N ALA A 550 -22.27 -22.76 -29.94
CA ALA A 550 -21.41 -21.93 -29.08
C ALA A 550 -19.94 -21.97 -29.53
N LEU A 551 -19.40 -23.14 -29.87
CA LEU A 551 -18.05 -23.27 -30.44
C LEU A 551 -17.89 -22.49 -31.75
N HIS A 552 -18.90 -22.54 -32.63
CA HIS A 552 -18.89 -21.77 -33.87
C HIS A 552 -18.93 -20.26 -33.62
N GLU A 553 -19.81 -19.79 -32.73
CA GLU A 553 -19.93 -18.37 -32.35
C GLU A 553 -18.63 -17.85 -31.72
N ALA A 554 -18.02 -18.62 -30.82
CA ALA A 554 -16.73 -18.29 -30.21
C ALA A 554 -15.65 -18.07 -31.27
N HIS A 555 -15.52 -18.98 -32.23
CA HIS A 555 -14.52 -18.88 -33.29
C HIS A 555 -14.83 -17.77 -34.31
N ALA A 556 -16.08 -17.68 -34.77
CA ALA A 556 -16.48 -16.74 -35.82
C ALA A 556 -16.42 -15.29 -35.37
N LYS A 557 -16.80 -15.01 -34.11
CA LYS A 557 -16.90 -13.65 -33.56
C LYS A 557 -15.80 -13.31 -32.55
N LYS A 558 -14.89 -14.24 -32.23
CA LYS A 558 -13.84 -14.09 -31.20
C LYS A 558 -14.41 -13.69 -29.83
N LEU A 559 -15.49 -14.36 -29.45
CA LEU A 559 -16.20 -14.10 -28.19
C LEU A 559 -15.57 -14.87 -27.02
N SER A 560 -15.77 -14.39 -25.80
CA SER A 560 -15.49 -15.16 -24.58
C SER A 560 -16.38 -16.41 -24.51
N SER A 561 -16.03 -17.39 -23.65
CA SER A 561 -16.85 -18.60 -23.48
C SER A 561 -18.29 -18.23 -23.12
N LEU A 562 -18.46 -17.35 -22.12
CA LEU A 562 -19.77 -16.83 -21.72
C LEU A 562 -20.53 -16.15 -22.87
N ASP A 563 -19.90 -15.19 -23.55
CA ASP A 563 -20.55 -14.42 -24.63
C ASP A 563 -20.92 -15.32 -25.82
N ALA A 564 -20.11 -16.35 -26.11
CA ALA A 564 -20.38 -17.31 -27.16
C ALA A 564 -21.61 -18.17 -26.84
N TRP A 565 -21.73 -18.66 -25.61
CA TRP A 565 -22.92 -19.41 -25.16
C TRP A 565 -24.18 -18.53 -25.15
N VAL A 566 -24.09 -17.29 -24.65
CA VAL A 566 -25.20 -16.33 -24.70
C VAL A 566 -25.60 -16.05 -26.14
N SER A 567 -24.63 -15.80 -27.03
CA SER A 567 -24.89 -15.53 -28.45
C SER A 567 -25.52 -16.73 -29.15
N ALA A 568 -25.08 -17.95 -28.85
CA ALA A 568 -25.65 -19.17 -29.41
C ALA A 568 -27.14 -19.33 -29.05
N VAL A 569 -27.49 -19.18 -27.77
CA VAL A 569 -28.89 -19.27 -27.30
C VAL A 569 -29.74 -18.11 -27.80
N GLN A 570 -29.20 -16.89 -27.85
CA GLN A 570 -29.91 -15.74 -28.44
C GLN A 570 -30.19 -15.95 -29.93
N ARG A 571 -29.24 -16.52 -30.67
CA ARG A 571 -29.41 -16.82 -32.11
C ARG A 571 -30.51 -17.85 -32.34
N THR A 572 -30.51 -18.97 -31.60
CA THR A 572 -31.54 -20.01 -31.76
C THR A 572 -32.91 -19.55 -31.29
N SER A 573 -32.98 -18.68 -30.27
CA SER A 573 -34.23 -18.13 -29.74
C SER A 573 -34.82 -16.96 -30.55
N ALA A 574 -34.01 -16.09 -31.14
CA ALA A 574 -34.46 -14.94 -31.93
C ALA A 574 -34.93 -15.31 -33.36
N THR A 575 -34.54 -16.48 -33.85
CA THR A 575 -34.88 -16.95 -35.21
C THR A 575 -36.36 -17.35 -35.33
N GLN A 576 -36.81 -17.64 -36.56
CA GLN A 576 -38.15 -18.15 -36.89
C GLN A 576 -38.65 -19.20 -35.89
N ARG A 577 -39.97 -19.21 -35.63
CA ARG A 577 -40.62 -20.13 -34.68
C ARG A 577 -40.23 -21.60 -34.88
N ALA A 578 -39.98 -22.03 -36.12
CA ALA A 578 -39.53 -23.38 -36.44
C ALA A 578 -38.14 -23.73 -35.85
N VAL A 579 -37.22 -22.77 -35.77
CA VAL A 579 -35.88 -22.96 -35.20
C VAL A 579 -35.95 -23.06 -33.68
N ARG A 580 -36.78 -22.22 -33.03
CA ARG A 580 -37.04 -22.32 -31.58
C ARG A 580 -37.58 -23.67 -31.14
N VAL A 581 -38.47 -24.26 -31.94
CA VAL A 581 -39.06 -25.58 -31.65
C VAL A 581 -38.03 -26.71 -31.81
N ARG A 582 -37.07 -26.55 -32.74
CA ARG A 582 -36.00 -27.53 -32.98
C ARG A 582 -34.87 -27.45 -31.97
N HIS A 583 -34.61 -26.27 -31.41
CA HIS A 583 -33.54 -26.02 -30.44
C HIS A 583 -34.12 -25.43 -29.15
N PRO A 584 -34.82 -26.26 -28.33
CA PRO A 584 -35.34 -25.80 -27.04
C PRO A 584 -34.18 -25.39 -26.13
N SER A 585 -34.35 -24.33 -25.34
CA SER A 585 -33.25 -23.78 -24.55
C SER A 585 -33.69 -23.25 -23.17
N GLU A 586 -34.85 -23.65 -22.64
CA GLU A 586 -35.40 -23.06 -21.42
C GLU A 586 -34.52 -23.32 -20.18
N CYS A 587 -34.13 -24.59 -19.95
CA CYS A 587 -33.27 -24.99 -18.83
C CYS A 587 -31.87 -24.41 -19.01
N LEU A 588 -31.33 -24.46 -20.23
CA LEU A 588 -30.02 -23.90 -20.56
C LEU A 588 -29.99 -22.36 -20.37
N ARG A 589 -31.02 -21.64 -20.82
CA ARG A 589 -31.13 -20.18 -20.61
C ARG A 589 -31.20 -19.83 -19.13
N SER A 590 -31.97 -20.59 -18.34
CA SER A 590 -32.03 -20.41 -16.88
C SER A 590 -30.68 -20.61 -16.21
N LEU A 591 -29.88 -21.58 -16.69
CA LEU A 591 -28.52 -21.81 -16.22
C LEU A 591 -27.54 -20.71 -16.69
N LEU A 592 -27.62 -20.27 -17.96
CA LEU A 592 -26.75 -19.24 -18.51
C LEU A 592 -26.96 -17.87 -17.84
N ILE A 593 -28.20 -17.52 -17.47
CA ILE A 593 -28.47 -16.30 -16.69
C ILE A 593 -27.68 -16.30 -15.38
N ARG A 594 -27.58 -17.46 -14.72
CA ARG A 594 -26.80 -17.63 -13.49
C ARG A 594 -25.32 -17.68 -13.77
N TYR A 595 -24.90 -18.34 -14.84
CA TYR A 595 -23.51 -18.31 -15.28
C TYR A 595 -23.02 -16.87 -15.51
N SER A 596 -23.80 -16.04 -16.22
CA SER A 596 -23.50 -14.63 -16.46
C SER A 596 -23.46 -13.80 -15.17
N CYS A 597 -24.37 -14.07 -14.24
CA CYS A 597 -24.45 -13.39 -12.96
C CYS A 597 -23.30 -13.77 -12.02
N TRP A 598 -22.97 -15.06 -11.94
CA TRP A 598 -22.01 -15.61 -10.98
C TRP A 598 -20.56 -15.46 -11.48
N THR A 599 -20.37 -15.23 -12.79
CA THR A 599 -19.09 -14.86 -13.39
C THR A 599 -18.54 -13.58 -12.75
N GLY A 600 -17.25 -13.58 -12.41
CA GLY A 600 -16.61 -12.42 -11.78
C GLY A 600 -16.98 -12.20 -10.31
N THR A 601 -17.47 -13.22 -9.62
CA THR A 601 -17.77 -13.13 -8.18
C THR A 601 -16.48 -12.98 -7.37
N THR A 602 -16.16 -11.74 -6.99
CA THR A 602 -15.03 -11.40 -6.14
C THR A 602 -15.29 -10.12 -5.37
N THR A 603 -14.76 -10.01 -4.15
CA THR A 603 -14.78 -8.76 -3.38
C THR A 603 -13.75 -7.72 -3.83
N SER A 604 -12.87 -8.06 -4.78
CA SER A 604 -11.80 -7.16 -5.23
C SER A 604 -12.29 -5.79 -5.69
N GLY A 605 -13.47 -5.68 -6.31
CA GLY A 605 -14.01 -4.38 -6.69
C GLY A 605 -14.53 -3.55 -5.53
N VAL A 606 -15.06 -4.18 -4.47
CA VAL A 606 -15.42 -3.50 -3.21
C VAL A 606 -14.16 -2.90 -2.59
N ASP A 607 -13.10 -3.70 -2.56
CA ASP A 607 -11.80 -3.39 -1.97
C ASP A 607 -11.09 -2.22 -2.71
N GLN A 608 -11.10 -2.29 -4.06
CA GLN A 608 -10.62 -1.22 -4.93
C GLN A 608 -11.46 0.05 -4.77
N LEU A 609 -12.78 -0.07 -4.64
CA LEU A 609 -13.67 1.08 -4.50
C LEU A 609 -13.49 1.76 -3.15
N PHE A 610 -13.32 1.03 -2.04
CA PHE A 610 -12.92 1.60 -0.75
C PHE A 610 -11.58 2.36 -0.85
N SER A 611 -10.60 1.78 -1.54
CA SER A 611 -9.31 2.43 -1.76
C SER A 611 -9.44 3.72 -2.58
N LYS A 612 -10.22 3.71 -3.67
CA LYS A 612 -10.54 4.92 -4.45
C LYS A 612 -11.28 5.94 -3.58
N ALA A 613 -12.36 5.54 -2.90
CA ALA A 613 -13.13 6.41 -2.00
C ALA A 613 -12.21 7.09 -0.97
N SER A 614 -11.27 6.37 -0.36
CA SER A 614 -10.33 6.95 0.61
C SER A 614 -9.35 7.98 0.02
N GLN A 615 -9.07 7.92 -1.29
CA GLN A 615 -8.25 8.90 -2.00
C GLN A 615 -9.06 10.16 -2.38
N PHE A 616 -10.35 9.99 -2.67
CA PHE A 616 -11.26 11.09 -3.07
C PHE A 616 -11.93 11.78 -1.86
N LEU A 617 -12.16 11.05 -0.77
CA LEU A 617 -12.78 11.50 0.48
C LEU A 617 -11.70 11.61 1.57
N THR A 618 -10.91 12.67 1.51
CA THR A 618 -9.84 12.92 2.49
C THR A 618 -10.41 13.29 3.88
N PRO A 619 -9.68 13.07 4.99
CA PRO A 619 -10.15 13.43 6.34
C PRO A 619 -10.53 14.91 6.54
N SER A 620 -9.98 15.81 5.72
CA SER A 620 -10.39 17.22 5.65
C SER A 620 -11.85 17.42 5.18
N ARG A 621 -12.53 16.37 4.73
CA ARG A 621 -13.91 16.35 4.25
C ARG A 621 -14.89 15.68 5.22
N ASN A 622 -14.50 15.43 6.47
CA ASN A 622 -15.30 14.77 7.53
C ASN A 622 -16.64 15.45 7.90
N HIS A 623 -16.97 16.61 7.32
CA HIS A 623 -18.22 17.33 7.55
C HIS A 623 -19.27 17.12 6.44
N MET A 624 -19.09 16.12 5.57
CA MET A 624 -20.05 15.79 4.51
C MET A 624 -21.20 14.94 5.09
N SER A 625 -22.44 15.21 4.67
CA SER A 625 -23.56 14.34 5.04
C SER A 625 -23.44 12.96 4.37
N PRO A 626 -23.93 11.87 5.01
CA PRO A 626 -23.88 10.52 4.43
C PRO A 626 -24.45 10.43 3.01
N ALA A 627 -25.55 11.14 2.73
CA ALA A 627 -26.17 11.17 1.40
C ALA A 627 -25.24 11.76 0.31
N ASN A 628 -24.47 12.81 0.65
CA ASN A 628 -23.50 13.38 -0.27
C ASN A 628 -22.27 12.46 -0.45
N GLU A 629 -21.88 11.76 0.62
CA GLU A 629 -20.80 10.76 0.58
C GLU A 629 -21.18 9.61 -0.37
N PHE A 630 -22.39 9.06 -0.22
CA PHE A 630 -22.96 8.06 -1.12
C PHE A 630 -23.01 8.57 -2.56
N ALA A 631 -23.54 9.78 -2.81
CA ALA A 631 -23.65 10.33 -4.16
C ALA A 631 -22.29 10.45 -4.87
N GLU A 632 -21.25 10.89 -4.17
CA GLU A 632 -19.89 10.96 -4.72
C GLU A 632 -19.34 9.58 -5.04
N VAL A 633 -19.45 8.62 -4.12
CA VAL A 633 -18.95 7.26 -4.33
C VAL A 633 -19.72 6.54 -5.44
N LYS A 634 -21.04 6.77 -5.53
CA LYS A 634 -21.93 6.22 -6.57
C LYS A 634 -21.54 6.69 -7.96
N VAL A 635 -21.39 7.99 -8.16
CA VAL A 635 -20.96 8.56 -9.44
C VAL A 635 -19.54 8.11 -9.78
N MET A 636 -18.62 8.10 -8.80
CA MET A 636 -17.24 7.63 -9.00
C MET A 636 -17.19 6.16 -9.44
N SER A 637 -18.03 5.32 -8.84
CA SER A 637 -18.09 3.89 -9.10
C SER A 637 -18.69 3.57 -10.46
N ASP A 638 -19.89 4.10 -10.74
CA ASP A 638 -20.77 3.52 -11.74
C ASP A 638 -20.85 4.36 -13.02
N PHE A 639 -20.55 5.66 -12.96
CA PHE A 639 -20.62 6.54 -14.12
C PHE A 639 -19.63 6.20 -15.25
N GLN A 640 -18.54 5.49 -14.93
CA GLN A 640 -17.56 5.06 -15.94
C GLN A 640 -18.11 3.96 -16.85
N HIS A 641 -19.13 3.23 -16.39
CA HIS A 641 -19.67 2.05 -17.03
C HIS A 641 -21.08 2.26 -17.60
N THR A 642 -21.62 3.48 -17.48
CA THR A 642 -22.93 3.88 -18.00
C THR A 642 -22.80 4.75 -19.25
N ASP A 643 -23.90 4.86 -19.98
CA ASP A 643 -24.04 5.85 -21.06
C ASP A 643 -24.08 7.26 -20.43
N LYS A 644 -22.98 7.99 -20.57
CA LYS A 644 -22.76 9.28 -19.92
C LYS A 644 -23.79 10.31 -20.36
N ASP A 645 -24.14 10.33 -21.64
CA ASP A 645 -25.06 11.31 -22.19
C ASP A 645 -26.48 11.02 -21.66
N ALA A 646 -26.89 9.75 -21.69
CA ALA A 646 -28.17 9.33 -21.12
C ALA A 646 -28.30 9.63 -19.62
N VAL A 647 -27.23 9.43 -18.85
CA VAL A 647 -27.20 9.76 -17.41
C VAL A 647 -27.26 11.27 -17.18
N CYS A 648 -26.52 12.06 -17.96
CA CYS A 648 -26.54 13.53 -17.84
C CYS A 648 -27.92 14.09 -18.18
N ASP A 649 -28.60 13.57 -19.20
CA ASP A 649 -29.97 13.99 -19.52
C ASP A 649 -30.98 13.56 -18.44
N ALA A 650 -30.86 12.33 -17.92
CA ALA A 650 -31.67 11.89 -16.78
C ALA A 650 -31.44 12.76 -15.52
N ALA A 651 -30.19 13.18 -15.25
CA ALA A 651 -29.85 14.04 -14.13
C ALA A 651 -30.49 15.44 -14.26
N ARG A 652 -30.69 15.95 -15.48
CA ARG A 652 -31.41 17.20 -15.74
C ARG A 652 -32.89 17.11 -15.35
N HIS A 653 -33.51 15.97 -15.61
CA HIS A 653 -34.88 15.71 -15.17
C HIS A 653 -34.96 15.65 -13.63
N VAL A 654 -34.04 14.93 -12.98
CA VAL A 654 -33.96 14.89 -11.51
C VAL A 654 -33.78 16.30 -10.92
N TRP A 655 -32.93 17.13 -11.53
CA TRP A 655 -32.73 18.52 -11.12
C TRP A 655 -34.03 19.32 -11.13
N ALA A 656 -34.80 19.22 -12.22
CA ALA A 656 -36.09 19.90 -12.35
C ALA A 656 -37.10 19.45 -11.28
N GLU A 657 -37.17 18.14 -11.00
CA GLU A 657 -38.02 17.58 -9.94
C GLU A 657 -37.65 18.12 -8.55
N TRP A 658 -36.36 18.14 -8.22
CA TRP A 658 -35.88 18.60 -6.92
C TRP A 658 -36.12 20.09 -6.69
N HIS A 659 -35.90 20.92 -7.72
CA HIS A 659 -36.17 22.35 -7.63
C HIS A 659 -37.68 22.64 -7.48
N PHE A 660 -38.55 21.93 -8.19
CA PHE A 660 -40.00 22.06 -8.01
C PHE A 660 -40.46 21.66 -6.60
N LEU A 661 -39.87 20.59 -6.04
CA LEU A 661 -40.12 20.16 -4.67
C LEU A 661 -39.60 21.17 -3.62
N GLN A 662 -38.45 21.80 -3.88
CA GLN A 662 -37.90 22.82 -3.00
C GLN A 662 -38.78 24.07 -2.97
N THR A 663 -39.23 24.56 -4.13
CA THR A 663 -40.17 25.70 -4.21
C THR A 663 -41.50 25.39 -3.50
N ARG A 664 -41.98 24.15 -3.59
CA ARG A 664 -43.19 23.71 -2.89
C ARG A 664 -42.98 23.58 -1.37
N ARG A 665 -41.81 23.13 -0.91
CA ARG A 665 -41.46 23.06 0.51
C ARG A 665 -41.21 24.45 1.11
N GLU A 666 -40.60 25.37 0.38
CA GLU A 666 -40.43 26.77 0.80
C GLU A 666 -41.78 27.49 0.87
N ALA A 667 -42.71 27.21 -0.05
CA ALA A 667 -44.09 27.72 0.02
C ALA A 667 -44.89 27.15 1.21
N VAL A 668 -44.66 25.90 1.60
CA VAL A 668 -45.31 25.27 2.79
C VAL A 668 -44.63 25.70 4.10
N ALA A 669 -43.31 25.89 4.10
CA ALA A 669 -42.56 26.35 5.28
C ALA A 669 -42.82 27.83 5.61
N ALA A 670 -43.19 28.64 4.61
CA ALA A 670 -43.68 30.00 4.82
C ALA A 670 -45.03 30.05 5.57
N ASP A 671 -45.76 28.94 5.59
CA ASP A 671 -47.07 28.78 6.25
C ASP A 671 -46.97 28.14 7.66
N SER A 672 -45.79 27.67 8.08
CA SER A 672 -45.59 27.06 9.39
C SER A 672 -45.01 28.06 10.41
N GLU A 673 -45.72 28.29 11.51
CA GLU A 673 -45.30 29.10 12.66
C GLU A 673 -43.88 28.74 13.13
N GLN A 674 -43.01 29.76 13.21
CA GLN A 674 -41.61 29.64 13.61
C GLN A 674 -41.48 29.22 15.08
N VAL A 675 -40.87 28.06 15.34
CA VAL A 675 -40.33 27.69 16.65
C VAL A 675 -38.97 28.36 16.82
N SER A 676 -38.73 29.01 17.97
CA SER A 676 -37.55 29.84 18.18
C SER A 676 -36.28 29.01 18.36
N VAL A 677 -35.19 29.51 17.77
CA VAL A 677 -33.84 28.92 17.82
C VAL A 677 -33.31 28.82 19.26
N GLU A 678 -33.84 29.61 20.20
CA GLU A 678 -33.47 29.53 21.61
C GLU A 678 -33.94 28.23 22.29
N GLN A 679 -35.07 27.65 21.89
CA GLN A 679 -35.57 26.41 22.50
C GLN A 679 -34.71 25.19 22.13
N VAL A 680 -34.20 25.15 20.89
CA VAL A 680 -33.32 24.07 20.41
C VAL A 680 -31.91 24.18 21.00
N ALA A 681 -31.44 25.41 21.27
CA ALA A 681 -30.15 25.64 21.92
C ALA A 681 -30.15 25.21 23.40
N GLN A 682 -31.27 25.41 24.10
CA GLN A 682 -31.41 25.01 25.51
C GLN A 682 -31.42 23.48 25.71
N GLU A 683 -32.10 22.73 24.84
CA GLU A 683 -32.09 21.25 24.92
C GLU A 683 -30.72 20.64 24.60
N ALA A 684 -29.91 21.31 23.75
CA ALA A 684 -28.57 20.84 23.41
C ALA A 684 -27.54 21.11 24.52
N GLU A 685 -27.71 22.16 25.32
CA GLU A 685 -26.83 22.46 26.45
C GLU A 685 -27.07 21.54 27.65
N GLU A 686 -28.31 21.09 27.89
CA GLU A 686 -28.61 20.14 28.99
C GLU A 686 -28.06 18.73 28.73
N LEU A 687 -27.90 18.31 27.47
CA LEU A 687 -27.38 16.97 27.12
C LEU A 687 -25.86 16.82 27.22
N VAL A 688 -25.10 17.93 27.26
CA VAL A 688 -23.62 17.91 27.21
C VAL A 688 -23.00 18.09 28.61
N ALA A 689 -23.77 18.51 29.61
CA ALA A 689 -23.24 18.90 30.91
C ALA A 689 -22.92 17.73 31.88
N GLU A 690 -23.41 16.51 31.63
CA GLU A 690 -23.33 15.45 32.67
C GLU A 690 -22.13 14.49 32.60
N ASP A 691 -21.30 14.46 31.54
CA ASP A 691 -20.36 13.32 31.35
C ASP A 691 -18.84 13.65 31.31
N ILE A 692 -18.42 14.84 31.74
CA ILE A 692 -16.97 15.21 31.75
C ILE A 692 -16.49 15.64 33.13
N VAL A 693 -16.49 14.72 34.10
CA VAL A 693 -15.61 14.85 35.27
C VAL A 693 -15.07 13.47 35.66
N GLY A 694 -13.76 13.24 35.46
CA GLY A 694 -13.04 12.29 36.33
C GLY A 694 -12.09 11.24 35.72
N LYS A 695 -11.46 11.41 34.54
CA LYS A 695 -10.43 10.46 34.09
C LYS A 695 -9.15 11.12 33.59
N GLN A 696 -8.07 10.99 34.37
CA GLN A 696 -6.69 11.42 34.10
C GLN A 696 -6.11 10.90 32.76
N ALA A 697 -6.67 9.80 32.23
CA ALA A 697 -6.35 9.26 30.91
C ALA A 697 -6.84 10.16 29.74
N VAL A 698 -7.95 10.89 29.94
CA VAL A 698 -8.48 11.81 28.92
C VAL A 698 -7.63 13.08 28.86
N VAL A 699 -7.15 13.57 30.01
CA VAL A 699 -6.25 14.74 30.08
C VAL A 699 -4.89 14.44 29.41
N SER A 700 -4.31 13.26 29.66
CA SER A 700 -3.07 12.85 29.00
C SER A 700 -3.24 12.57 27.51
N GLU A 701 -4.39 12.04 27.08
CA GLU A 701 -4.72 11.90 25.66
C GLU A 701 -4.92 13.28 25.00
N ILE A 702 -5.55 14.24 25.69
CA ILE A 702 -5.69 15.62 25.21
C ILE A 702 -4.31 16.27 25.05
N GLU A 703 -3.41 16.15 26.03
CA GLU A 703 -2.04 16.67 25.95
C GLU A 703 -1.23 16.02 24.82
N PHE A 704 -1.39 14.71 24.62
CA PHE A 704 -0.78 13.97 23.52
C PHE A 704 -1.31 14.46 22.16
N GLN A 705 -2.63 14.62 22.02
CA GLN A 705 -3.26 15.13 20.80
C GLN A 705 -2.86 16.59 20.53
N GLN A 706 -2.77 17.44 21.54
CA GLN A 706 -2.30 18.82 21.41
C GLN A 706 -0.84 18.87 20.96
N SER A 707 0.04 18.03 21.54
CA SER A 707 1.45 17.94 21.14
C SER A 707 1.61 17.41 19.70
N LYS A 708 0.77 16.46 19.30
CA LYS A 708 0.74 15.90 17.94
C LYS A 708 0.17 16.90 16.93
N GLN A 709 -0.90 17.61 17.25
CA GLN A 709 -1.47 18.69 16.44
C GLN A 709 -0.46 19.83 16.26
N PHE A 710 0.28 20.18 17.32
CA PHE A 710 1.34 21.17 17.25
C PHE A 710 2.49 20.75 16.33
N LYS A 711 2.98 19.51 16.43
CA LYS A 711 3.97 18.96 15.49
C LYS A 711 3.46 18.91 14.05
N ASN A 712 2.21 18.48 13.85
CA ASN A 712 1.60 18.43 12.52
C ASN A 712 1.43 19.83 11.91
N ARG A 713 1.11 20.85 12.72
CA ARG A 713 1.09 22.26 12.27
C ARG A 713 2.47 22.76 11.87
N LEU A 714 3.51 22.40 12.64
CA LEU A 714 4.90 22.73 12.30
C LEU A 714 5.35 22.08 10.98
N LEU A 715 4.98 20.81 10.76
CA LEU A 715 5.25 20.10 9.50
C LEU A 715 4.45 20.67 8.33
N ALA A 716 3.15 20.95 8.53
CA ALA A 716 2.30 21.59 7.52
C ALA A 716 2.81 22.99 7.13
N PHE A 717 3.37 23.74 8.08
CA PHE A 717 4.06 24.99 7.83
C PHE A 717 5.31 24.79 6.95
N MET A 718 6.17 23.81 7.30
CA MET A 718 7.37 23.49 6.52
C MET A 718 7.05 23.00 5.10
N ASP A 719 5.89 22.39 4.90
CA ASP A 719 5.38 21.91 3.61
C ASP A 719 4.60 22.97 2.80
N ASN A 720 4.57 24.23 3.25
CA ASN A 720 3.79 25.33 2.66
C ASN A 720 2.27 25.04 2.53
N ALA A 721 1.71 24.25 3.44
CA ALA A 721 0.31 23.84 3.43
C ALA A 721 -0.62 24.74 4.28
N LEU A 722 -0.08 25.76 4.95
CA LEU A 722 -0.83 26.74 5.76
C LEU A 722 -1.01 28.07 5.00
N LEU A 723 -2.13 28.75 5.23
CA LEU A 723 -2.39 30.10 4.70
C LEU A 723 -1.54 31.15 5.45
N GLU A 724 -1.21 32.28 4.81
CA GLU A 724 -0.45 33.38 5.44
C GLU A 724 -1.09 33.90 6.74
N SER A 725 -2.42 33.88 6.82
CA SER A 725 -3.18 34.27 8.02
C SER A 725 -3.10 33.26 9.17
N GLU A 726 -2.64 32.03 8.92
CA GLU A 726 -2.52 30.94 9.90
C GLU A 726 -1.10 30.82 10.46
N ILE A 727 -0.18 31.66 9.98
CA ILE A 727 1.23 31.66 10.38
C ILE A 727 1.44 32.73 11.45
N SER A 728 1.56 32.30 12.71
CA SER A 728 1.99 33.21 13.78
C SER A 728 3.51 33.45 13.72
N VAL A 729 3.95 34.62 14.21
CA VAL A 729 5.38 34.98 14.31
C VAL A 729 6.15 33.96 15.18
N ASP A 730 5.52 33.44 16.22
CA ASP A 730 6.10 32.41 17.08
C ASP A 730 6.26 31.07 16.36
N LEU A 731 5.30 30.69 15.50
CA LEU A 731 5.37 29.46 14.70
C LEU A 731 6.55 29.51 13.71
N LEU A 732 6.81 30.67 13.10
CA LEU A 732 7.96 30.94 12.22
C LEU A 732 9.29 30.72 12.96
N GLN A 733 9.45 31.29 14.15
CA GLN A 733 10.67 31.15 14.94
C GLN A 733 10.89 29.70 15.40
N MET A 734 9.83 29.02 15.83
CA MET A 734 9.91 27.63 16.26
C MET A 734 10.18 26.67 15.09
N ALA A 735 9.60 26.92 13.91
CA ALA A 735 9.89 26.15 12.71
C ALA A 735 11.34 26.30 12.25
N GLN A 736 11.89 27.52 12.31
CA GLN A 736 13.30 27.76 12.00
C GLN A 736 14.22 27.04 12.99
N ALA A 737 13.95 27.13 14.29
CA ALA A 737 14.72 26.42 15.32
C ALA A 737 14.63 24.88 15.15
N TYR A 738 13.46 24.36 14.80
CA TYR A 738 13.25 22.94 14.54
C TYR A 738 14.03 22.46 13.30
N LYS A 739 14.00 23.25 12.22
CA LYS A 739 14.77 23.01 11.00
C LYS A 739 16.28 23.01 11.26
N ASP A 740 16.78 24.03 11.98
CA ASP A 740 18.20 24.12 12.32
C ASP A 740 18.67 22.94 13.19
N HIS A 741 17.81 22.48 14.11
CA HIS A 741 18.09 21.30 14.93
C HIS A 741 18.12 20.00 14.10
N MET A 742 17.18 19.81 13.16
CA MET A 742 17.16 18.68 12.24
C MET A 742 18.39 18.67 11.30
N ASP A 743 18.75 19.83 10.74
CA ASP A 743 19.91 19.99 9.87
C ASP A 743 21.23 19.75 10.61
N LYS A 744 21.30 20.10 11.91
CA LYS A 744 22.46 19.79 12.76
C LYS A 744 22.57 18.29 13.02
N LEU A 745 21.47 17.63 13.41
CA LEU A 745 21.44 16.18 13.64
C LEU A 745 21.81 15.39 12.38
N SER A 746 21.28 15.77 11.22
CA SER A 746 21.60 15.15 9.92
C SER A 746 23.09 15.31 9.56
N ARG A 747 23.66 16.52 9.71
CA ARG A 747 25.09 16.76 9.49
C ARG A 747 25.99 15.98 10.45
N ASP A 748 25.60 15.87 11.72
CA ASP A 748 26.34 15.12 12.73
C ASP A 748 26.31 13.61 12.45
N GLN A 749 25.17 13.09 12.01
CA GLN A 749 25.03 11.70 11.57
C GLN A 749 25.88 11.41 10.34
N ALA A 750 25.74 12.22 9.27
CA ALA A 750 26.52 12.04 8.03
C ALA A 750 28.04 12.14 8.25
N ARG A 751 28.49 13.04 9.13
CA ARG A 751 29.92 13.17 9.49
C ARG A 751 30.42 11.98 10.30
N ASN A 752 29.63 11.48 11.25
CA ASN A 752 29.98 10.28 12.00
C ASN A 752 29.99 9.03 11.11
N GLU A 753 29.06 8.92 10.16
CA GLU A 753 28.99 7.83 9.18
C GLU A 753 30.16 7.88 8.20
N LYS A 754 30.51 9.06 7.66
CA LYS A 754 31.68 9.23 6.78
C LYS A 754 33.00 8.90 7.48
N ARG A 755 33.12 9.28 8.76
CA ARG A 755 34.28 8.94 9.60
C ARG A 755 34.37 7.43 9.87
N LYS A 756 33.25 6.76 10.12
CA LYS A 756 33.19 5.30 10.30
C LYS A 756 33.44 4.53 9.01
N PHE A 757 32.87 4.96 7.89
CA PHE A 757 33.11 4.37 6.55
C PHE A 757 34.60 4.44 6.17
N SER A 758 35.26 5.58 6.44
CA SER A 758 36.71 5.74 6.24
C SER A 758 37.57 4.87 7.17
N LEU A 759 37.07 4.48 8.34
CA LEU A 759 37.77 3.62 9.30
C LEU A 759 37.63 2.11 8.95
N MET A 760 36.54 1.73 8.29
CA MET A 760 36.24 0.33 7.93
C MET A 760 36.70 -0.06 6.52
N SER A 761 36.90 0.93 5.66
CA SER A 761 37.48 0.75 4.32
C SER A 761 39.01 0.69 4.40
N ARG A 762 39.60 -0.26 5.14
CA ARG A 762 41.04 -0.48 5.00
C ARG A 762 41.31 -0.91 3.56
N GLY A 763 42.28 -0.25 2.91
CA GLY A 763 42.70 -0.64 1.56
C GLY A 763 43.09 -2.11 1.53
N LEU A 764 42.80 -2.78 0.42
CA LEU A 764 43.26 -4.15 0.20
C LEU A 764 44.77 -4.26 0.45
N PRO A 765 45.26 -5.39 0.96
CA PRO A 765 46.69 -5.61 1.05
C PRO A 765 47.31 -5.46 -0.32
N ASP A 766 48.34 -4.61 -0.43
CA ASP A 766 49.24 -4.68 -1.57
C ASP A 766 49.93 -6.05 -1.53
N LEU A 767 49.59 -6.92 -2.48
CA LEU A 767 50.16 -8.26 -2.57
C LEU A 767 51.62 -8.24 -3.04
N GLN A 768 52.14 -7.10 -3.51
CA GLN A 768 53.50 -7.01 -4.03
C GLN A 768 54.52 -6.88 -2.88
N GLY A 769 55.52 -7.76 -2.87
CA GLY A 769 56.61 -7.75 -1.89
C GLY A 769 56.26 -8.24 -0.48
N GLN A 770 54.99 -8.51 -0.17
CA GLN A 770 54.59 -9.08 1.12
C GLN A 770 54.98 -10.57 1.21
N PRO A 771 55.52 -11.03 2.35
CA PRO A 771 55.80 -12.44 2.57
C PRO A 771 54.50 -13.25 2.64
N MET A 772 54.40 -14.31 1.86
CA MET A 772 53.18 -15.09 1.64
C MET A 772 53.41 -16.57 1.98
N TRP A 773 52.47 -17.17 2.71
CA TRP A 773 52.43 -18.60 3.00
C TRP A 773 51.29 -19.26 2.24
N LEU A 774 51.54 -20.45 1.70
CA LEU A 774 50.56 -21.23 0.95
C LEU A 774 50.20 -22.47 1.75
N GLU A 775 48.90 -22.69 1.99
CA GLU A 775 48.42 -23.94 2.59
C GLU A 775 48.68 -25.15 1.69
N ASP A 776 48.64 -24.92 0.37
CA ASP A 776 48.91 -25.93 -0.65
C ASP A 776 50.12 -25.52 -1.49
N ALA A 777 51.21 -26.29 -1.36
CA ALA A 777 52.46 -26.02 -2.06
C ALA A 777 52.29 -26.08 -3.60
N ASP A 778 51.32 -26.85 -4.10
CA ASP A 778 51.05 -26.97 -5.53
C ASP A 778 50.59 -25.64 -6.14
N TRP A 779 50.08 -24.70 -5.34
CA TRP A 779 49.66 -23.39 -5.85
C TRP A 779 50.82 -22.52 -6.32
N GLN A 780 52.06 -22.84 -5.97
CA GLN A 780 53.25 -22.17 -6.51
C GLN A 780 53.35 -22.28 -8.04
N ARG A 781 52.72 -23.29 -8.66
CA ARG A 781 52.70 -23.46 -10.12
C ARG A 781 51.93 -22.36 -10.87
N PHE A 782 51.05 -21.62 -10.19
CA PHE A 782 50.28 -20.56 -10.83
C PHE A 782 51.16 -19.32 -11.05
N PRO A 783 51.25 -18.76 -12.27
CA PRO A 783 52.10 -17.60 -12.56
C PRO A 783 51.83 -16.40 -11.64
N SER A 784 50.56 -16.16 -11.28
CA SER A 784 50.14 -15.09 -10.38
C SER A 784 50.68 -15.23 -8.94
N VAL A 785 51.11 -16.44 -8.55
CA VAL A 785 51.64 -16.78 -7.22
C VAL A 785 53.16 -16.91 -7.26
N ALA A 786 53.72 -17.48 -8.35
CA ALA A 786 55.16 -17.72 -8.51
C ALA A 786 56.01 -16.45 -8.36
N ASP A 787 55.51 -15.30 -8.82
CA ASP A 787 56.20 -14.01 -8.74
C ASP A 787 56.07 -13.33 -7.36
N LYS A 788 55.47 -13.99 -6.36
CA LYS A 788 55.29 -13.47 -5.00
C LYS A 788 56.38 -13.95 -4.06
N ARG A 789 56.64 -13.19 -2.99
CA ARG A 789 57.63 -13.54 -1.97
C ARG A 789 57.09 -14.64 -1.06
N LEU A 790 57.35 -15.91 -1.40
CA LEU A 790 56.91 -17.05 -0.60
C LEU A 790 57.81 -17.25 0.63
N VAL A 791 57.21 -17.66 1.75
CA VAL A 791 57.92 -18.05 2.98
C VAL A 791 57.65 -19.52 3.31
N GLY A 792 58.69 -20.24 3.75
CA GLY A 792 58.57 -21.64 4.17
C GLY A 792 57.92 -21.83 5.54
N ASP A 793 57.90 -20.78 6.38
CA ASP A 793 57.28 -20.78 7.70
C ASP A 793 56.20 -19.68 7.78
N CYS A 794 55.00 -20.10 8.18
CA CYS A 794 53.81 -19.26 8.38
C CYS A 794 54.03 -18.12 9.39
N MET A 795 54.96 -18.24 10.35
CA MET A 795 55.32 -17.19 11.31
C MET A 795 55.87 -15.92 10.64
N HIS A 796 56.46 -16.06 9.46
CA HIS A 796 57.03 -14.94 8.71
C HIS A 796 56.05 -14.37 7.68
N ALA A 797 54.87 -14.96 7.55
CA ALA A 797 53.88 -14.56 6.56
C ALA A 797 53.10 -13.33 7.02
N ARG A 798 52.74 -12.48 6.06
CA ARG A 798 51.74 -11.42 6.21
C ARG A 798 50.48 -11.69 5.39
N VAL A 799 50.57 -12.60 4.43
CA VAL A 799 49.45 -13.07 3.62
C VAL A 799 49.43 -14.61 3.68
N PHE A 800 48.32 -15.17 4.14
CA PHE A 800 48.08 -16.60 4.25
C PHE A 800 47.08 -16.96 3.15
N VAL A 801 47.52 -17.74 2.16
CA VAL A 801 46.65 -18.22 1.08
C VAL A 801 46.11 -19.58 1.47
N LEU A 802 44.79 -19.68 1.62
CA LEU A 802 44.10 -20.80 2.25
C LEU A 802 42.93 -21.30 1.40
N LYS A 803 42.58 -22.57 1.54
CA LYS A 803 41.44 -23.22 0.88
C LYS A 803 40.13 -22.63 1.39
N ASN A 804 40.05 -22.42 2.71
CA ASN A 804 38.94 -21.75 3.36
C ASN A 804 39.46 -20.61 4.25
N PRO A 805 39.52 -19.36 3.76
CA PRO A 805 40.07 -18.24 4.52
C PRO A 805 39.32 -17.92 5.82
N ALA A 806 38.05 -18.34 5.94
CA ALA A 806 37.27 -18.21 7.17
C ALA A 806 37.61 -19.27 8.22
N HIS A 807 38.21 -20.39 7.81
CA HIS A 807 38.61 -21.48 8.70
C HIS A 807 40.08 -21.83 8.44
N PRO A 808 41.01 -20.95 8.84
CA PRO A 808 42.41 -21.04 8.43
C PRO A 808 43.20 -22.21 9.03
N GLY A 809 42.57 -23.04 9.87
CA GLY A 809 43.24 -23.99 10.75
C GLY A 809 43.73 -23.32 12.04
N GLU A 810 43.91 -24.10 13.11
CA GLU A 810 44.19 -23.58 14.46
C GLU A 810 45.48 -22.74 14.50
N GLN A 811 46.60 -23.27 14.01
CA GLN A 811 47.88 -22.57 13.98
C GLN A 811 47.79 -21.22 13.25
N ASN A 812 47.30 -21.22 12.01
CA ASN A 812 47.19 -19.99 11.23
C ASN A 812 46.21 -18.99 11.87
N ALA A 813 45.12 -19.45 12.47
CA ALA A 813 44.16 -18.59 13.17
C ALA A 813 44.83 -17.84 14.33
N TRP A 814 45.64 -18.53 15.14
CA TRP A 814 46.39 -17.95 16.24
C TRP A 814 47.45 -16.96 15.76
N LEU A 815 48.21 -17.32 14.73
CA LEU A 815 49.22 -16.43 14.18
C LEU A 815 48.63 -15.17 13.56
N LEU A 816 47.54 -15.31 12.79
CA LEU A 816 46.79 -14.18 12.25
C LEU A 816 46.27 -13.28 13.37
N ALA A 817 45.69 -13.82 14.45
CA ALA A 817 45.18 -13.03 15.57
C ALA A 817 46.31 -12.35 16.38
N LEU A 818 47.43 -13.04 16.62
CA LEU A 818 48.54 -12.52 17.41
C LEU A 818 49.36 -11.49 16.62
N MET A 819 49.81 -11.85 15.42
CA MET A 819 50.76 -11.10 14.61
C MET A 819 50.11 -10.21 13.56
N GLY A 820 48.79 -10.33 13.34
CA GLY A 820 48.07 -9.64 12.28
C GLY A 820 48.41 -10.23 10.90
N GLY A 821 47.75 -9.72 9.87
CA GLY A 821 47.98 -10.17 8.50
C GLY A 821 46.69 -10.33 7.71
N HIS A 822 46.76 -11.06 6.60
CA HIS A 822 45.63 -11.27 5.70
C HIS A 822 45.44 -12.76 5.43
N SER A 823 44.26 -13.29 5.71
CA SER A 823 43.81 -14.61 5.27
C SER A 823 43.05 -14.47 3.96
N VAL A 824 43.54 -15.08 2.88
CA VAL A 824 43.00 -14.90 1.52
C VAL A 824 42.78 -16.23 0.83
N ASP A 825 41.84 -16.30 -0.11
CA ASP A 825 41.73 -17.46 -0.99
C ASP A 825 42.66 -17.34 -2.21
N LEU A 826 42.81 -18.45 -2.94
CA LEU A 826 43.62 -18.48 -4.15
C LEU A 826 43.08 -17.53 -5.25
N GLN A 827 41.77 -17.31 -5.30
CA GLN A 827 41.13 -16.44 -6.30
C GLN A 827 41.52 -14.97 -6.08
N PHE A 828 41.60 -14.56 -4.82
CA PHE A 828 42.08 -13.24 -4.39
C PHE A 828 43.49 -12.97 -4.91
N VAL A 829 44.39 -13.95 -4.78
CA VAL A 829 45.76 -13.80 -5.27
C VAL A 829 45.81 -13.79 -6.80
N LYS A 830 45.09 -14.72 -7.46
CA LYS A 830 45.04 -14.84 -8.93
C LYS A 830 44.57 -13.56 -9.62
N THR A 831 43.65 -12.83 -8.99
CA THR A 831 43.04 -11.63 -9.57
C THR A 831 43.66 -10.32 -9.07
N GLY A 832 44.75 -10.39 -8.30
CA GLY A 832 45.37 -9.19 -7.72
C GLY A 832 44.46 -8.45 -6.74
N GLY A 833 43.60 -9.18 -6.04
CA GLY A 833 42.61 -8.64 -5.09
C GLY A 833 41.32 -8.14 -5.74
N ALA A 834 41.07 -8.42 -7.02
CA ALA A 834 39.84 -8.00 -7.70
C ALA A 834 38.63 -8.92 -7.44
N LYS A 835 38.85 -10.21 -7.16
CA LYS A 835 37.81 -11.20 -6.82
C LYS A 835 38.32 -12.17 -5.77
N GLY A 836 37.47 -12.67 -4.88
CA GLY A 836 37.83 -13.62 -3.83
C GLY A 836 37.71 -13.03 -2.43
N VAL A 837 38.02 -13.82 -1.42
CA VAL A 837 37.85 -13.46 0.00
C VAL A 837 39.18 -13.05 0.62
N CYS A 838 39.16 -11.98 1.42
CA CYS A 838 40.28 -11.56 2.25
C CYS A 838 39.79 -11.10 3.64
N PHE A 839 40.35 -11.68 4.70
CA PHE A 839 40.16 -11.28 6.09
C PHE A 839 41.44 -10.64 6.60
N ALA A 840 41.38 -9.37 7.01
CA ALA A 840 42.49 -8.64 7.60
C ALA A 840 42.43 -8.75 9.13
N TYR A 841 43.53 -9.14 9.76
CA TYR A 841 43.68 -9.27 11.19
C TYR A 841 44.56 -8.16 11.72
N ASP A 842 44.10 -7.46 12.77
CA ASP A 842 44.95 -6.55 13.51
C ASP A 842 45.92 -7.31 14.43
N PRO A 843 47.21 -6.93 14.46
CA PRO A 843 48.16 -7.54 15.38
C PRO A 843 47.79 -7.25 16.84
N ALA A 844 47.36 -8.27 17.59
CA ALA A 844 47.12 -8.14 19.03
C ALA A 844 48.37 -7.64 19.77
N ILE A 845 49.56 -8.08 19.33
CA ILE A 845 50.86 -7.68 19.88
C ILE A 845 51.20 -6.20 19.70
N ALA A 846 50.53 -5.48 18.78
CA ALA A 846 50.76 -4.05 18.56
C ALA A 846 50.14 -3.16 19.65
N VAL A 847 49.30 -3.74 20.51
CA VAL A 847 48.70 -3.07 21.67
C VAL A 847 49.51 -3.39 22.91
N GLN A 848 49.87 -2.39 23.71
CA GLN A 848 50.69 -2.62 24.90
C GLN A 848 49.95 -3.48 25.94
N ARG A 849 50.55 -4.62 26.30
CA ARG A 849 50.03 -5.58 27.29
C ARG A 849 51.16 -6.20 28.10
N LYS A 850 50.85 -6.56 29.34
CA LYS A 850 51.69 -7.42 30.19
C LYS A 850 50.92 -8.71 30.44
N LEU A 851 51.53 -9.85 30.13
CA LEU A 851 50.87 -11.15 30.10
C LEU A 851 51.53 -12.09 31.11
N TYR A 852 50.74 -12.68 32.00
CA TYR A 852 51.15 -13.86 32.76
C TYR A 852 50.52 -15.11 32.15
N ILE A 853 51.27 -16.21 32.11
CA ILE A 853 50.78 -17.52 31.63
C ILE A 853 51.05 -18.52 32.76
N SER A 854 49.99 -19.07 33.36
CA SER A 854 50.11 -20.04 34.46
C SER A 854 50.77 -21.34 34.00
N GLU A 855 51.42 -22.05 34.92
CA GLU A 855 52.06 -23.34 34.62
C GLU A 855 51.06 -24.36 34.08
N ASP A 856 49.87 -24.43 34.68
CA ASP A 856 48.79 -25.34 34.24
C ASP A 856 48.33 -25.03 32.82
N PHE A 857 48.24 -23.74 32.45
CA PHE A 857 47.90 -23.36 31.08
C PHE A 857 48.98 -23.81 30.09
N ARG A 858 50.26 -23.68 30.47
CA ARG A 858 51.39 -24.13 29.63
C ARG A 858 51.37 -25.64 29.41
N ALA A 859 51.07 -26.40 30.46
CA ALA A 859 51.00 -27.85 30.41
C ALA A 859 49.83 -28.33 29.52
N GLN A 860 48.67 -27.67 29.61
CA GLN A 860 47.50 -28.03 28.81
C GLN A 860 47.57 -27.55 27.36
N ASN A 861 48.25 -26.43 27.09
CA ASN A 861 48.26 -25.77 25.77
C ASN A 861 49.69 -25.40 25.33
N PRO A 862 50.58 -26.40 25.12
CA PRO A 862 51.99 -26.15 24.84
C PRO A 862 52.22 -25.41 23.51
N GLU A 863 51.45 -25.74 22.47
CA GLU A 863 51.58 -25.11 21.14
C GLU A 863 51.17 -23.63 21.17
N VAL A 864 50.03 -23.32 21.78
CA VAL A 864 49.55 -21.93 21.92
C VAL A 864 50.50 -21.12 22.80
N THR A 865 51.01 -21.72 23.87
CA THR A 865 52.04 -21.10 24.71
C THR A 865 53.29 -20.76 23.89
N LEU A 866 53.72 -21.66 23.01
CA LEU A 866 54.84 -21.43 22.12
C LEU A 866 54.55 -20.25 21.17
N TRP A 867 53.40 -20.24 20.48
CA TRP A 867 53.03 -19.17 19.55
C TRP A 867 52.93 -17.80 20.24
N VAL A 868 52.31 -17.73 21.43
CA VAL A 868 52.25 -16.52 22.23
C VAL A 868 53.65 -16.06 22.64
N THR A 869 54.50 -16.97 23.12
CA THR A 869 55.88 -16.66 23.54
C THR A 869 56.71 -16.11 22.39
N LEU A 870 56.67 -16.77 21.22
CA LEU A 870 57.34 -16.33 20.01
C LEU A 870 56.81 -14.96 19.54
N SER A 871 55.49 -14.76 19.59
CA SER A 871 54.86 -13.49 19.23
C SER A 871 55.29 -12.35 20.16
N VAL A 872 55.50 -12.61 21.45
CA VAL A 872 56.04 -11.64 22.42
C VAL A 872 57.48 -11.26 22.10
N GLN A 873 58.28 -12.22 21.61
CA GLN A 873 59.69 -11.99 21.24
C GLN A 873 59.86 -11.28 19.89
N SER A 874 58.80 -11.17 19.08
CA SER A 874 58.88 -10.50 17.78
C SER A 874 59.25 -9.01 17.91
N LEU A 875 59.98 -8.51 16.92
CA LEU A 875 60.59 -7.16 16.92
C LEU A 875 59.58 -6.02 17.10
N HIS A 876 58.32 -6.24 16.70
CA HIS A 876 57.24 -5.25 16.75
C HIS A 876 56.28 -5.45 17.92
N SER A 877 56.55 -6.41 18.81
CA SER A 877 55.69 -6.70 19.94
C SER A 877 55.81 -5.68 21.05
N LYS A 878 54.65 -5.11 21.45
CA LYS A 878 54.51 -4.29 22.65
C LYS A 878 54.12 -5.11 23.88
N TRP A 879 54.02 -6.43 23.74
CA TRP A 879 53.70 -7.32 24.84
C TRP A 879 54.95 -7.63 25.66
N ARG A 880 54.76 -7.89 26.95
CA ARG A 880 55.83 -8.32 27.86
C ARG A 880 55.32 -9.44 28.75
N LEU A 881 56.10 -10.51 28.90
CA LEU A 881 55.77 -11.60 29.81
C LEU A 881 56.09 -11.19 31.27
N LEU A 882 55.17 -11.51 32.16
CA LEU A 882 55.31 -11.41 33.60
C LEU A 882 55.91 -12.71 34.13
N GLN A 883 56.74 -12.62 35.15
CA GLN A 883 57.49 -13.78 35.67
C GLN A 883 56.69 -14.61 36.68
N SER A 884 55.76 -14.00 37.41
CA SER A 884 55.00 -14.67 38.47
C SER A 884 53.56 -14.17 38.55
N TRP A 885 52.72 -14.98 39.21
CA TRP A 885 51.34 -14.61 39.53
C TRP A 885 51.28 -13.38 40.44
N ASP A 886 52.23 -13.23 41.38
CA ASP A 886 52.31 -12.05 42.24
C ASP A 886 52.62 -10.76 41.45
N ASP A 887 53.46 -10.85 40.41
CA ASP A 887 53.72 -9.71 39.52
C ASP A 887 52.46 -9.33 38.72
N PHE A 888 51.62 -10.30 38.37
CA PHE A 888 50.30 -10.03 37.79
C PHE A 888 49.35 -9.38 38.80
N LEU A 889 49.21 -9.94 40.01
CA LEU A 889 48.30 -9.42 41.04
C LEU A 889 48.64 -7.98 41.43
N SER A 890 49.93 -7.66 41.61
CA SER A 890 50.37 -6.29 41.93
C SER A 890 50.02 -5.27 40.85
N ARG A 891 49.87 -5.71 39.59
CA ARG A 891 49.61 -4.86 38.41
C ARG A 891 48.19 -4.98 37.86
N ARG A 892 47.36 -5.84 38.44
CA ARG A 892 45.98 -6.14 37.99
C ARG A 892 45.08 -4.90 37.93
N HIS A 893 45.30 -3.92 38.80
CA HIS A 893 44.60 -2.64 38.80
C HIS A 893 44.77 -1.83 37.50
N GLN A 894 45.74 -2.18 36.63
CA GLN A 894 45.95 -1.54 35.32
C GLN A 894 44.92 -2.01 34.27
N GLY A 895 43.95 -2.84 34.66
CA GLY A 895 42.86 -3.33 33.81
C GLY A 895 43.41 -4.16 32.65
N MET A 896 42.87 -3.94 31.44
CA MET A 896 43.24 -4.71 30.25
C MET A 896 44.69 -4.49 29.77
N LYS A 897 45.49 -3.63 30.42
CA LYS A 897 46.93 -3.56 30.18
C LYS A 897 47.70 -4.72 30.82
N CYS A 898 47.12 -5.39 31.81
CA CYS A 898 47.72 -6.52 32.53
C CYS A 898 46.74 -7.68 32.51
N ILE A 899 47.10 -8.80 31.86
CA ILE A 899 46.21 -9.94 31.65
C ILE A 899 46.90 -11.26 32.06
N ALA A 900 46.11 -12.27 32.41
CA ALA A 900 46.61 -13.59 32.75
C ALA A 900 45.89 -14.69 31.95
N LEU A 901 46.62 -15.71 31.52
CA LEU A 901 46.09 -16.93 30.92
C LEU A 901 46.16 -18.06 31.93
N THR A 902 45.03 -18.73 32.13
CA THR A 902 44.92 -19.87 33.05
C THR A 902 43.84 -20.86 32.58
N THR A 903 43.66 -21.96 33.29
CA THR A 903 42.67 -23.00 32.93
C THR A 903 41.23 -22.53 33.17
N PRO A 904 40.23 -23.10 32.47
CA PRO A 904 38.82 -22.76 32.69
C PRO A 904 38.37 -22.92 34.15
N GLU A 905 38.87 -23.94 34.86
CA GLU A 905 38.56 -24.17 36.27
C GLU A 905 39.09 -23.04 37.16
N SER A 906 40.30 -22.58 36.87
CA SER A 906 40.93 -21.46 37.57
C SER A 906 40.23 -20.12 37.30
N VAL A 907 39.70 -19.92 36.08
CA VAL A 907 38.87 -18.75 35.75
C VAL A 907 37.55 -18.80 36.54
N ALA A 908 36.91 -19.96 36.61
CA ALA A 908 35.63 -20.13 37.31
C ALA A 908 35.76 -19.87 38.83
N LEU A 909 36.88 -20.29 39.45
CA LEU A 909 37.17 -20.04 40.86
C LEU A 909 37.31 -18.54 41.19
N LEU A 910 37.64 -17.69 40.22
CA LEU A 910 37.80 -16.26 40.40
C LEU A 910 36.48 -15.47 40.28
N GLY A 911 35.42 -16.03 39.69
CA GLY A 911 34.10 -15.37 39.58
C GLY A 911 34.15 -13.96 38.98
N GLU A 912 33.50 -12.98 39.62
CA GLU A 912 33.49 -11.56 39.19
C GLU A 912 34.89 -10.91 39.15
N ASN A 913 35.88 -11.52 39.82
CA ASN A 913 37.27 -11.06 39.78
C ASN A 913 38.01 -11.47 38.48
N ALA A 914 37.41 -12.23 37.58
CA ALA A 914 38.09 -12.74 36.38
C ALA A 914 38.22 -11.74 35.20
N ARG A 915 37.87 -10.45 35.35
CA ARG A 915 37.75 -9.52 34.20
C ARG A 915 38.99 -9.39 33.29
N ASN A 916 40.19 -9.67 33.81
CA ASN A 916 41.45 -9.64 33.06
C ASN A 916 42.19 -10.99 33.08
N VAL A 917 41.46 -12.07 33.36
CA VAL A 917 41.96 -13.45 33.39
C VAL A 917 41.18 -14.25 32.35
N PHE A 918 41.88 -14.97 31.48
CA PHE A 918 41.28 -15.64 30.33
C PHE A 918 41.62 -17.13 30.31
N SER A 919 40.65 -17.93 29.87
CA SER A 919 40.86 -19.28 29.36
C SER A 919 41.33 -19.23 27.91
N LEU A 920 41.71 -20.38 27.33
CA LEU A 920 42.13 -20.46 25.92
C LEU A 920 41.09 -19.84 24.97
N GLU A 921 39.84 -20.30 25.06
CA GLU A 921 38.74 -19.88 24.18
C GLU A 921 38.40 -18.40 24.35
N THR A 922 38.30 -17.94 25.60
CA THR A 922 37.96 -16.54 25.90
C THR A 922 39.11 -15.60 25.54
N PHE A 923 40.36 -16.05 25.65
CA PHE A 923 41.52 -15.29 25.19
C PHE A 923 41.56 -15.18 23.68
N PHE A 924 41.37 -16.29 22.96
CA PHE A 924 41.34 -16.29 21.50
C PHE A 924 40.25 -15.35 20.98
N ALA A 925 39.03 -15.47 21.50
CA ALA A 925 37.92 -14.59 21.17
C ALA A 925 38.24 -13.11 21.48
N PHE A 926 38.92 -12.84 22.59
CA PHE A 926 39.34 -11.49 22.97
C PHE A 926 40.34 -10.88 21.97
N ILE A 927 41.34 -11.64 21.52
CA ILE A 927 42.35 -11.14 20.57
C ILE A 927 41.86 -11.13 19.12
N SER A 928 40.92 -12.00 18.76
CA SER A 928 40.33 -12.09 17.43
C SER A 928 39.20 -11.08 17.17
N GLN A 929 38.80 -10.27 18.16
CA GLN A 929 37.74 -9.25 18.00
C GLN A 929 38.07 -8.14 16.98
N ARG A 930 39.32 -8.04 16.51
CA ARG A 930 39.78 -6.99 15.59
C ARG A 930 40.07 -7.51 14.18
N VAL A 931 39.21 -8.39 13.69
CA VAL A 931 39.27 -8.87 12.31
C VAL A 931 38.32 -8.03 11.45
N VAL A 932 38.84 -7.51 10.35
CA VAL A 932 38.12 -6.71 9.36
C VAL A 932 38.10 -7.47 8.05
N THR A 933 36.93 -7.73 7.49
CA THR A 933 36.83 -8.29 6.13
C THR A 933 37.11 -7.24 5.08
N ALA A 934 37.98 -7.57 4.13
CA ALA A 934 38.23 -6.79 2.93
C ALA A 934 37.99 -7.68 1.71
N SER A 935 36.75 -8.12 1.47
CA SER A 935 36.41 -8.77 0.19
C SER A 935 36.12 -7.68 -0.86
N ARG A 936 36.73 -7.80 -2.05
CA ARG A 936 36.23 -7.14 -3.26
C ARG A 936 35.48 -8.18 -4.07
N ASN A 937 34.22 -8.38 -3.70
CA ASN A 937 33.15 -8.74 -4.64
C ASN A 937 31.92 -7.84 -4.44
N PHE A 938 32.06 -6.74 -3.69
CA PHE A 938 30.96 -5.85 -3.33
C PHE A 938 31.32 -4.38 -3.54
N CYS A 939 31.64 -4.07 -4.80
CA CYS A 939 31.77 -2.73 -5.37
C CYS A 939 33.14 -2.03 -5.26
N LYS A 940 33.89 -2.08 -6.36
CA LYS A 940 34.61 -0.95 -6.98
C LYS A 940 35.24 -1.40 -8.31
N GLN A 941 34.64 -0.99 -9.43
CA GLN A 941 35.30 -0.05 -10.33
C GLN A 941 34.52 1.25 -10.33
#